data_AF-A0A269WAQ5-F1
#
_entry.id   AF-A0A269WAQ5-F1
#
_cell.length_a   1.000
_cell.length_b   1.000
_cell.length_c   1.000
_cell.angle_alpha   90.00
_cell.angle_beta   90.00
_cell.angle_gamma   90.00
#
_symmetry.space_group_name_H-M   'P 1'
#
loop_
_entity.id
_entity.type
_entity.pdbx_description
1 polymer ?
#
loop_
_entity_poly.entity_id
_entity_poly.type
_entity_poly.pdbx_seq_one_letter_code
_entity_poly.pdbx_strand_id
1 'polypeptide(L)'
;MIGYVEERESARYWFGNEDERILELVAGRYMGANPPVPFALRAFSKAGILQNRDGLYDLDFSERLPQAEEGDYVYAFGLVWSEGERSIDGVMEVLGPVRLFVNEKLEYRSTVVDELDPNAWIKLPLTFGYGWNTLLIEARKTASGFGCRFGADEAKVRIMQVLAPFADRKGSAGWVYSEPVKSADFGEAGQAFPDWRKSEADSGRKWLPAVQWQHRELALPNLERMYGRPDRTAAGYGWSSIRVPASAAKLELSGRSYGPAQIWLDDRMVVRVAESGAFRAEIDVTPGVNQILVRAVSSHDGWGFELQAAAQGRTLPLSQPVTVHGNTSPWLYLAPLPVEATYTPAQIRSIQSPFAGLDGFVYWTVDAPSTRVRPYYENAMLSNKWTTGGATNYGRWDYPLGVTMYGLLRTAQALDRPDMEKYALSHIESCAQMYEYSLWDLEEYGFPAINHQLVLIKMLDNCGSFGSAMLEAYLSGGQPEFRKIADTIADFMLTQLERREDGAFYRLCEGEYSANTMWADDLYMSGPFLIRYSQATGDPAAINEAARQFLLYRRYLLMEDQGVMSHVYDFKYGKPTRIPWGRGNGWVLFSLSELLERLPEDHKDREDLLAMFRELSAGIAALQSDSGLWHQVLNRPDAYLEASCTAMFVYAFSRGVRMGWLDRTGPYAEAAMKGWEGLARHAIDLQGNVHGVCSGSRYSYSPYYYMDDLRTVLNDNHGIGIVMLAGVEIMQLKAALMRSADERS
;
A
#
# COMPACT_ATOMS: atom_id res chain seq x y z
N MET A 1 -23.68 19.61 -21.50
CA MET A 1 -22.74 20.35 -20.63
C MET A 1 -21.35 20.06 -21.18
N ILE A 2 -20.53 21.08 -21.45
CA ILE A 2 -19.20 20.93 -22.13
C ILE A 2 -18.10 20.50 -21.13
N GLY A 3 -18.39 20.48 -19.82
CA GLY A 3 -17.45 20.08 -18.76
C GLY A 3 -18.12 19.31 -17.63
N TYR A 4 -17.34 18.98 -16.60
CA TYR A 4 -17.77 18.23 -15.42
C TYR A 4 -18.32 19.11 -14.29
N VAL A 5 -17.92 20.37 -14.31
CA VAL A 5 -18.20 21.36 -13.27
C VAL A 5 -18.96 22.53 -13.89
N GLU A 6 -19.97 23.04 -13.20
CA GLU A 6 -20.66 24.27 -13.61
C GLU A 6 -19.71 25.47 -13.51
N GLU A 7 -19.85 26.47 -14.39
CA GLU A 7 -18.83 27.53 -14.51
C GLU A 7 -18.56 28.26 -13.17
N ARG A 8 -19.60 28.55 -12.38
CA ARG A 8 -19.47 29.18 -11.06
C ARG A 8 -18.84 28.29 -9.99
N GLU A 9 -18.82 26.98 -10.21
CA GLU A 9 -18.18 26.03 -9.31
C GLU A 9 -16.71 25.79 -9.69
N SER A 10 -16.27 26.25 -10.87
CA SER A 10 -14.91 26.03 -11.38
C SER A 10 -13.86 26.90 -10.67
N ALA A 11 -12.65 26.37 -10.52
CA ALA A 11 -11.50 27.12 -10.02
C ALA A 11 -11.18 28.34 -10.91
N ARG A 12 -11.31 28.20 -12.23
CA ARG A 12 -11.10 29.28 -13.21
C ARG A 12 -11.99 30.50 -12.96
N TYR A 13 -13.26 30.30 -12.63
CA TYR A 13 -14.18 31.41 -12.40
C TYR A 13 -13.75 32.29 -11.22
N TRP A 14 -13.22 31.68 -10.16
CA TRP A 14 -12.85 32.38 -8.93
C TRP A 14 -11.41 32.90 -8.91
N PHE A 15 -10.46 32.14 -9.47
CA PHE A 15 -9.03 32.47 -9.42
C PHE A 15 -8.49 32.99 -10.76
N GLY A 16 -9.30 33.03 -11.83
CA GLY A 16 -8.86 33.53 -13.13
C GLY A 16 -7.58 32.83 -13.60
N ASN A 17 -6.54 33.61 -13.90
CA ASN A 17 -5.22 33.15 -14.36
C ASN A 17 -4.21 32.93 -13.22
N GLU A 18 -4.63 32.94 -11.95
CA GLU A 18 -3.76 32.73 -10.79
C GLU A 18 -3.43 31.23 -10.63
N ASP A 19 -2.52 30.73 -11.47
CA ASP A 19 -2.16 29.29 -11.53
C ASP A 19 -1.67 28.76 -10.17
N GLU A 20 -0.92 29.59 -9.42
CA GLU A 20 -0.44 29.28 -8.07
C GLU A 20 -1.59 28.94 -7.12
N ARG A 21 -2.66 29.75 -7.12
CA ARG A 21 -3.83 29.55 -6.26
C ARG A 21 -4.60 28.27 -6.62
N ILE A 22 -4.64 27.92 -7.91
CA ILE A 22 -5.27 26.69 -8.39
C ILE A 22 -4.45 25.46 -7.94
N LEU A 23 -3.11 25.55 -8.01
CA LEU A 23 -2.22 24.49 -7.52
C LEU A 23 -2.35 24.31 -6.00
N GLU A 24 -2.33 25.40 -5.23
CA GLU A 24 -2.55 25.35 -3.77
C GLU A 24 -3.87 24.68 -3.41
N LEU A 25 -4.93 24.96 -4.18
CA LEU A 25 -6.25 24.40 -3.99
C LEU A 25 -6.26 22.88 -4.19
N VAL A 26 -5.70 22.38 -5.29
CA VAL A 26 -5.65 20.94 -5.60
C VAL A 26 -4.75 20.19 -4.61
N ALA A 27 -3.54 20.71 -4.33
CA ALA A 27 -2.61 20.10 -3.40
C ALA A 27 -3.18 20.06 -1.96
N GLY A 28 -3.74 21.19 -1.51
CA GLY A 28 -4.38 21.31 -0.20
C GLY A 28 -5.59 20.38 -0.05
N ARG A 29 -6.42 20.26 -1.10
CA ARG A 29 -7.56 19.33 -1.10
C ARG A 29 -7.11 17.88 -0.94
N TYR A 30 -6.08 17.46 -1.68
CA TYR A 30 -5.54 16.10 -1.59
C TYR A 30 -4.95 15.82 -0.21
N MET A 31 -4.09 16.69 0.33
CA MET A 31 -3.49 16.51 1.66
C MET A 31 -4.56 16.48 2.76
N GLY A 32 -5.56 17.35 2.69
CA GLY A 32 -6.66 17.38 3.64
C GLY A 32 -7.54 16.12 3.60
N ALA A 33 -7.68 15.49 2.42
CA ALA A 33 -8.41 14.22 2.26
C ALA A 33 -7.61 12.99 2.74
N ASN A 34 -6.28 13.11 2.80
CA ASN A 34 -5.38 12.00 3.09
C ASN A 34 -4.46 12.31 4.30
N PRO A 35 -5.00 12.49 5.52
CA PRO A 35 -4.17 12.80 6.68
C PRO A 35 -3.17 11.67 7.00
N PRO A 36 -2.04 11.99 7.66
CA PRO A 36 -1.01 11.02 8.05
C PRO A 36 -1.47 10.10 9.19
N VAL A 37 -2.29 9.10 8.84
CA VAL A 37 -2.74 8.05 9.77
C VAL A 37 -1.68 6.93 9.76
N PRO A 38 -1.16 6.51 10.93
CA PRO A 38 -0.17 5.44 11.01
C PRO A 38 -0.81 4.06 10.71
N PHE A 39 0.04 3.07 10.40
CA PHE A 39 -0.41 1.67 10.34
C PHE A 39 -1.01 1.24 11.69
N ALA A 40 -2.10 0.47 11.64
CA ALA A 40 -2.72 -0.05 12.85
C ALA A 40 -1.94 -1.26 13.35
N LEU A 41 -1.38 -1.18 14.55
CA LEU A 41 -0.77 -2.33 15.20
C LEU A 41 -1.86 -3.20 15.83
N ARG A 42 -1.88 -4.48 15.52
CA ARG A 42 -2.85 -5.44 16.06
C ARG A 42 -2.18 -6.66 16.67
N ALA A 43 -2.82 -7.21 17.69
CA ALA A 43 -2.58 -8.55 18.15
C ALA A 43 -3.03 -9.55 17.07
N PHE A 44 -2.14 -10.44 16.66
CA PHE A 44 -2.39 -11.49 15.68
C PHE A 44 -1.83 -12.83 16.18
N SER A 45 -2.64 -13.87 16.26
CA SER A 45 -2.16 -15.19 16.70
C SER A 45 -1.61 -15.99 15.53
N LYS A 46 -0.33 -16.39 15.61
CA LYS A 46 0.35 -17.22 14.60
C LYS A 46 -0.25 -18.63 14.52
N ALA A 47 -0.98 -19.07 15.55
CA ALA A 47 -1.74 -20.32 15.52
C ALA A 47 -3.07 -20.20 14.74
N GLY A 48 -3.45 -18.99 14.31
CA GLY A 48 -4.65 -18.74 13.52
C GLY A 48 -4.50 -19.11 12.05
N ILE A 49 -5.46 -18.63 11.24
CA ILE A 49 -5.47 -18.82 9.79
C ILE A 49 -4.51 -17.82 9.14
N LEU A 50 -3.52 -18.34 8.42
CA LEU A 50 -2.51 -17.57 7.70
C LEU A 50 -2.92 -17.40 6.22
N GLN A 51 -2.19 -16.59 5.47
CA GLN A 51 -2.40 -16.41 4.04
C GLN A 51 -1.31 -17.13 3.24
N ASN A 52 -1.66 -17.58 2.03
CA ASN A 52 -0.66 -18.02 1.04
C ASN A 52 -0.07 -16.80 0.28
N ARG A 53 0.88 -17.04 -0.62
CA ARG A 53 1.57 -15.98 -1.38
C ARG A 53 0.66 -15.20 -2.35
N ASP A 54 -0.51 -15.73 -2.67
CA ASP A 54 -1.52 -15.06 -3.48
C ASP A 54 -2.51 -14.23 -2.62
N GLY A 55 -2.34 -14.26 -1.30
CA GLY A 55 -3.14 -13.51 -0.34
C GLY A 55 -4.45 -14.18 0.05
N LEU A 56 -4.65 -15.46 -0.30
CA LEU A 56 -5.81 -16.25 0.13
C LEU A 56 -5.56 -16.80 1.54
N TYR A 57 -6.53 -16.62 2.43
CA TYR A 57 -6.53 -17.24 3.76
C TYR A 57 -6.66 -18.77 3.62
N ASP A 58 -5.74 -19.49 4.24
CA ASP A 58 -5.65 -20.95 4.14
C ASP A 58 -6.48 -21.64 5.22
N LEU A 59 -7.72 -21.95 4.86
CA LEU A 59 -8.69 -22.65 5.70
C LEU A 59 -8.71 -24.16 5.39
N ASP A 60 -7.56 -24.76 5.09
CA ASP A 60 -7.43 -26.23 5.08
C ASP A 60 -7.51 -26.77 6.52
N PHE A 61 -8.67 -27.34 6.84
CA PHE A 61 -8.92 -27.92 8.15
C PHE A 61 -8.42 -29.36 8.27
N SER A 62 -8.03 -30.01 7.18
CA SER A 62 -7.43 -31.35 7.22
C SER A 62 -6.12 -31.33 7.99
N GLU A 63 -5.27 -30.34 7.69
CA GLU A 63 -3.98 -30.15 8.35
C GLU A 63 -4.14 -29.55 9.75
N ARG A 64 -5.06 -28.59 9.91
CA ARG A 64 -5.24 -27.86 11.18
C ARG A 64 -5.96 -28.67 12.24
N LEU A 65 -6.85 -29.58 11.84
CA LEU A 65 -7.69 -30.38 12.72
C LEU A 65 -7.61 -31.85 12.32
N PRO A 66 -6.43 -32.50 12.45
CA PRO A 66 -6.24 -33.90 12.06
C PRO A 66 -7.16 -34.87 12.83
N GLN A 67 -7.65 -34.46 13.99
CA GLN A 67 -8.60 -35.21 14.81
C GLN A 67 -10.05 -35.21 14.28
N ALA A 68 -10.38 -34.37 13.29
CA ALA A 68 -11.73 -34.35 12.71
C ALA A 68 -12.04 -35.66 11.99
N GLU A 69 -13.28 -36.14 12.08
CA GLU A 69 -13.75 -37.36 11.42
C GLU A 69 -14.56 -37.02 10.16
N GLU A 70 -14.72 -37.97 9.24
CA GLU A 70 -15.62 -37.78 8.10
C GLU A 70 -17.04 -37.44 8.56
N GLY A 71 -17.61 -36.41 7.95
CA GLY A 71 -18.92 -35.89 8.31
C GLY A 71 -18.91 -34.76 9.35
N ASP A 72 -17.78 -34.52 10.02
CA ASP A 72 -17.62 -33.40 10.95
C ASP A 72 -17.69 -32.05 10.21
N TYR A 73 -18.14 -31.03 10.93
CA TYR A 73 -18.20 -29.65 10.46
C TYR A 73 -17.24 -28.76 11.24
N VAL A 74 -16.70 -27.75 10.57
CA VAL A 74 -15.94 -26.66 11.19
C VAL A 74 -16.45 -25.34 10.64
N TYR A 75 -16.49 -24.35 11.52
CA TYR A 75 -16.86 -22.97 11.18
C TYR A 75 -15.64 -22.08 11.25
N ALA A 76 -15.39 -21.27 10.23
CA ALA A 76 -14.53 -20.09 10.33
C ALA A 76 -15.39 -18.82 10.33
N PHE A 77 -15.05 -17.88 11.20
CA PHE A 77 -15.80 -16.64 11.39
C PHE A 77 -14.86 -15.43 11.43
N GLY A 78 -15.23 -14.37 10.72
CA GLY A 78 -14.40 -13.19 10.52
C GLY A 78 -15.22 -11.91 10.35
N LEU A 79 -14.59 -10.78 10.63
CA LEU A 79 -15.15 -9.44 10.47
C LEU A 79 -14.38 -8.64 9.43
N VAL A 80 -15.13 -7.90 8.63
CA VAL A 80 -14.64 -7.15 7.49
C VAL A 80 -15.27 -5.75 7.54
N TRP A 81 -14.44 -4.70 7.64
CA TRP A 81 -14.91 -3.32 7.68
C TRP A 81 -15.00 -2.71 6.28
N SER A 82 -16.15 -2.11 5.94
CA SER A 82 -16.31 -1.35 4.71
C SER A 82 -16.73 0.10 4.98
N GLU A 83 -16.04 1.04 4.35
CA GLU A 83 -16.32 2.50 4.43
C GLU A 83 -17.56 2.92 3.63
N GLY A 84 -18.28 1.98 3.03
CA GLY A 84 -19.47 2.26 2.23
C GLY A 84 -20.00 1.01 1.55
N GLU A 85 -21.20 1.11 0.97
CA GLU A 85 -21.75 0.01 0.18
C GLU A 85 -20.88 -0.22 -1.07
N ARG A 86 -20.33 -1.43 -1.22
CA ARG A 86 -19.46 -1.79 -2.34
C ARG A 86 -19.47 -3.28 -2.59
N SER A 87 -19.11 -3.66 -3.80
CA SER A 87 -18.79 -5.04 -4.14
C SER A 87 -17.31 -5.19 -4.45
N ILE A 88 -16.71 -6.27 -3.95
CA ILE A 88 -15.38 -6.73 -4.35
C ILE A 88 -15.49 -8.16 -4.89
N ASP A 89 -14.66 -8.48 -5.87
CA ASP A 89 -14.53 -9.88 -6.31
C ASP A 89 -13.66 -10.63 -5.29
N GLY A 90 -14.23 -11.68 -4.70
CA GLY A 90 -13.52 -12.68 -3.92
C GLY A 90 -13.19 -13.90 -4.77
N VAL A 91 -12.23 -14.69 -4.29
CA VAL A 91 -11.85 -15.98 -4.85
C VAL A 91 -11.97 -17.05 -3.77
N MET A 92 -12.47 -18.22 -4.18
CA MET A 92 -12.45 -19.43 -3.36
C MET A 92 -11.84 -20.60 -4.15
N GLU A 93 -10.81 -21.21 -3.56
CA GLU A 93 -10.32 -22.55 -3.95
C GLU A 93 -10.96 -23.57 -3.00
N VAL A 94 -11.71 -24.53 -3.54
CA VAL A 94 -12.48 -25.48 -2.73
C VAL A 94 -11.63 -26.72 -2.45
N LEU A 95 -11.48 -27.09 -1.18
CA LEU A 95 -10.76 -28.30 -0.76
C LEU A 95 -11.72 -29.40 -0.27
N GLY A 96 -13.02 -29.10 -0.18
CA GLY A 96 -14.08 -30.01 0.26
C GLY A 96 -15.41 -29.25 0.34
N PRO A 97 -16.51 -29.88 0.75
CA PRO A 97 -17.81 -29.21 0.77
C PRO A 97 -17.81 -27.98 1.68
N VAL A 98 -18.18 -26.82 1.13
CA VAL A 98 -18.20 -25.52 1.82
C VAL A 98 -19.44 -24.70 1.54
N ARG A 99 -19.83 -23.87 2.51
CA ARG A 99 -20.83 -22.81 2.39
C ARG A 99 -20.26 -21.50 2.90
N LEU A 100 -20.41 -20.43 2.12
CA LEU A 100 -20.02 -19.07 2.50
C LEU A 100 -21.26 -18.23 2.78
N PHE A 101 -21.28 -17.62 3.96
CA PHE A 101 -22.28 -16.66 4.37
C PHE A 101 -21.64 -15.28 4.54
N VAL A 102 -22.26 -14.25 3.96
CA VAL A 102 -21.91 -12.85 4.14
C VAL A 102 -23.09 -12.14 4.77
N ASN A 103 -22.91 -11.51 5.93
CA ASN A 103 -24.00 -10.89 6.67
C ASN A 103 -25.20 -11.83 6.86
N GLU A 104 -24.91 -13.08 7.24
CA GLU A 104 -25.89 -14.15 7.50
C GLU A 104 -26.68 -14.62 6.26
N LYS A 105 -26.38 -14.07 5.08
CA LYS A 105 -26.95 -14.50 3.80
C LYS A 105 -26.01 -15.49 3.11
N LEU A 106 -26.56 -16.60 2.63
CA LEU A 106 -25.81 -17.59 1.85
C LEU A 106 -25.43 -16.97 0.49
N GLU A 107 -24.13 -16.74 0.27
CA GLU A 107 -23.61 -16.20 -1.00
C GLU A 107 -23.03 -17.28 -1.90
N TYR A 108 -22.52 -18.37 -1.32
CA TYR A 108 -21.98 -19.47 -2.10
C TYR A 108 -22.12 -20.82 -1.40
N ARG A 109 -22.31 -21.86 -2.20
CA ARG A 109 -22.30 -23.28 -1.79
C ARG A 109 -21.55 -24.06 -2.87
N SER A 110 -20.59 -24.87 -2.45
CA SER A 110 -19.85 -25.74 -3.36
C SER A 110 -20.77 -26.72 -4.09
N THR A 111 -20.45 -26.95 -5.36
CA THR A 111 -21.03 -28.03 -6.16
C THR A 111 -20.12 -29.26 -6.15
N VAL A 112 -20.65 -30.40 -6.58
CA VAL A 112 -19.86 -31.63 -6.72
C VAL A 112 -18.67 -31.46 -7.68
N VAL A 113 -18.79 -30.57 -8.68
CA VAL A 113 -17.69 -30.28 -9.60
C VAL A 113 -16.58 -29.51 -8.88
N ASP A 114 -16.95 -28.47 -8.12
CA ASP A 114 -15.99 -27.66 -7.35
C ASP A 114 -15.24 -28.52 -6.32
N GLU A 115 -15.93 -29.49 -5.70
CA GLU A 115 -15.38 -30.37 -4.67
C GLU A 115 -14.42 -31.45 -5.21
N LEU A 116 -14.49 -31.78 -6.51
CA LEU A 116 -13.71 -32.84 -7.13
C LEU A 116 -12.59 -32.32 -8.03
N ASP A 117 -12.64 -31.05 -8.43
CA ASP A 117 -11.58 -30.41 -9.20
C ASP A 117 -10.57 -29.73 -8.25
N PRO A 118 -9.34 -30.25 -8.10
CA PRO A 118 -8.33 -29.64 -7.25
C PRO A 118 -7.86 -28.26 -7.75
N ASN A 119 -8.25 -27.86 -8.96
CA ASN A 119 -7.98 -26.54 -9.54
C ASN A 119 -9.22 -25.65 -9.58
N ALA A 120 -10.30 -26.02 -8.88
CA ALA A 120 -11.51 -25.22 -8.83
C ALA A 120 -11.20 -23.80 -8.32
N TRP A 121 -11.42 -22.81 -9.18
CA TRP A 121 -11.19 -21.40 -8.88
C TRP A 121 -12.48 -20.61 -9.07
N ILE A 122 -13.18 -20.35 -7.96
CA ILE A 122 -14.51 -19.74 -8.00
C ILE A 122 -14.38 -18.24 -7.70
N LYS A 123 -14.78 -17.41 -8.67
CA LYS A 123 -14.91 -15.96 -8.49
C LYS A 123 -16.30 -15.61 -7.95
N LEU A 124 -16.35 -14.89 -6.84
CA LEU A 124 -17.57 -14.58 -6.09
C LEU A 124 -17.71 -13.05 -5.92
N PRO A 125 -18.81 -12.42 -6.38
CA PRO A 125 -19.07 -11.03 -6.05
C PRO A 125 -19.50 -10.92 -4.59
N LEU A 126 -18.65 -10.35 -3.74
CA LEU A 126 -18.93 -10.12 -2.32
C LEU A 126 -19.50 -8.72 -2.15
N THR A 127 -20.69 -8.59 -1.57
CA THR A 127 -21.32 -7.28 -1.32
C THR A 127 -21.21 -6.93 0.16
N PHE A 128 -20.62 -5.78 0.44
CA PHE A 128 -20.44 -5.26 1.80
C PHE A 128 -21.23 -3.98 2.00
N GLY A 129 -21.95 -3.90 3.13
CA GLY A 129 -22.60 -2.67 3.59
C GLY A 129 -21.63 -1.79 4.36
N TYR A 130 -22.01 -0.53 4.60
CA TYR A 130 -21.25 0.37 5.47
C TYR A 130 -21.10 -0.21 6.87
N GLY A 131 -19.87 -0.23 7.38
CA GLY A 131 -19.51 -0.72 8.70
C GLY A 131 -18.99 -2.15 8.73
N TRP A 132 -19.22 -2.84 9.85
CA TRP A 132 -18.78 -4.22 10.06
C TRP A 132 -19.68 -5.21 9.33
N ASN A 133 -19.07 -6.02 8.48
CA ASN A 133 -19.68 -7.13 7.77
C ASN A 133 -19.16 -8.45 8.35
N THR A 134 -20.03 -9.45 8.47
CA THR A 134 -19.67 -10.77 8.94
C THR A 134 -19.39 -11.71 7.78
N LEU A 135 -18.34 -12.51 7.92
CA LEU A 135 -18.02 -13.61 7.02
C LEU A 135 -18.02 -14.91 7.82
N LEU A 136 -18.84 -15.88 7.42
CA LEU A 136 -18.84 -17.21 8.01
C LEU A 136 -18.69 -18.27 6.92
N ILE A 137 -17.66 -19.10 7.06
CA ILE A 137 -17.44 -20.27 6.21
C ILE A 137 -17.76 -21.50 7.04
N GLU A 138 -18.68 -22.31 6.55
CA GLU A 138 -18.89 -23.66 7.04
C GLU A 138 -18.19 -24.64 6.10
N ALA A 139 -17.35 -25.50 6.65
CA ALA A 139 -16.72 -26.60 5.94
C ALA A 139 -17.19 -27.93 6.52
N ARG A 140 -17.38 -28.94 5.67
CA ARG A 140 -17.66 -30.32 6.09
C ARG A 140 -16.53 -31.23 5.65
N LYS A 141 -16.04 -32.08 6.54
CA LYS A 141 -15.01 -33.07 6.22
C LYS A 141 -15.60 -34.22 5.41
N THR A 142 -14.97 -34.54 4.30
CA THR A 142 -15.27 -35.71 3.46
C THR A 142 -13.96 -36.41 3.08
N ALA A 143 -14.08 -37.55 2.39
CA ALA A 143 -12.94 -38.22 1.78
C ALA A 143 -12.25 -37.38 0.69
N SER A 144 -12.93 -36.39 0.10
CA SER A 144 -12.34 -35.49 -0.92
C SER A 144 -11.52 -34.35 -0.32
N GLY A 145 -11.82 -33.96 0.93
CA GLY A 145 -11.01 -33.03 1.71
C GLY A 145 -11.85 -32.21 2.70
N PHE A 146 -11.29 -31.08 3.17
CA PHE A 146 -11.89 -30.32 4.27
C PHE A 146 -11.47 -28.85 4.30
N GLY A 147 -12.36 -27.96 3.84
CA GLY A 147 -12.16 -26.52 3.89
C GLY A 147 -11.96 -25.86 2.53
N CYS A 148 -11.28 -24.72 2.51
CA CYS A 148 -11.03 -23.93 1.30
C CYS A 148 -9.84 -22.98 1.48
N ARG A 149 -9.41 -22.34 0.39
CA ARG A 149 -8.63 -21.09 0.46
C ARG A 149 -9.51 -19.95 -0.02
N PHE A 150 -9.53 -18.83 0.71
CA PHE A 150 -10.48 -17.75 0.46
C PHE A 150 -9.84 -16.37 0.64
N GLY A 151 -10.10 -15.46 -0.28
CA GLY A 151 -9.53 -14.11 -0.24
C GLY A 151 -10.13 -13.18 -1.28
N ALA A 152 -9.58 -11.98 -1.40
CA ALA A 152 -9.91 -11.07 -2.49
C ALA A 152 -9.19 -11.47 -3.78
N ASP A 153 -9.86 -11.32 -4.92
CA ASP A 153 -9.19 -11.39 -6.24
C ASP A 153 -8.16 -10.25 -6.33
N GLU A 154 -6.97 -10.53 -6.85
CA GLU A 154 -5.85 -9.57 -6.88
C GLU A 154 -5.53 -8.98 -5.48
N ALA A 155 -5.35 -9.82 -4.46
CA ALA A 155 -5.18 -9.43 -3.05
C ALA A 155 -4.09 -8.37 -2.79
N LYS A 156 -3.08 -8.27 -3.65
CA LYS A 156 -2.03 -7.22 -3.60
C LYS A 156 -2.58 -5.80 -3.79
N VAL A 157 -3.71 -5.71 -4.48
CA VAL A 157 -4.42 -4.49 -4.85
C VAL A 157 -5.68 -4.34 -4.01
N ARG A 158 -6.46 -5.43 -3.89
CA ARG A 158 -7.73 -5.46 -3.16
C ARG A 158 -7.49 -6.00 -1.77
N ILE A 159 -7.17 -5.10 -0.86
CA ILE A 159 -6.86 -5.47 0.52
C ILE A 159 -8.17 -5.81 1.25
N MET A 160 -8.34 -7.09 1.61
CA MET A 160 -9.42 -7.58 2.48
C MET A 160 -8.81 -8.08 3.80
N GLN A 161 -8.68 -7.15 4.75
CA GLN A 161 -8.25 -7.49 6.11
C GLN A 161 -9.42 -8.10 6.88
N VAL A 162 -9.16 -9.24 7.53
CA VAL A 162 -10.14 -9.91 8.38
C VAL A 162 -9.74 -9.73 9.84
N LEU A 163 -10.68 -9.28 10.66
CA LEU A 163 -10.52 -9.17 12.11
C LEU A 163 -11.29 -10.28 12.84
N ALA A 164 -10.81 -10.57 14.06
CA ALA A 164 -11.42 -11.57 14.90
C ALA A 164 -12.79 -11.04 15.42
N PRO A 165 -13.86 -11.85 15.32
CA PRO A 165 -15.15 -11.55 15.94
C PRO A 165 -15.08 -11.77 17.46
N PHE A 166 -16.18 -11.42 18.14
CA PHE A 166 -16.40 -11.53 19.59
C PHE A 166 -15.77 -10.40 20.43
N ALA A 167 -16.44 -10.07 21.53
CA ALA A 167 -15.99 -9.05 22.46
C ALA A 167 -14.63 -9.39 23.10
N ASP A 168 -14.38 -10.68 23.35
CA ASP A 168 -13.14 -11.19 23.96
C ASP A 168 -11.90 -11.00 23.07
N ARG A 169 -12.10 -10.77 21.77
CA ARG A 169 -11.04 -10.64 20.76
C ARG A 169 -11.06 -9.27 20.09
N LYS A 170 -11.79 -8.31 20.66
CA LYS A 170 -12.05 -7.02 20.05
C LYS A 170 -10.76 -6.32 19.66
N GLY A 171 -10.59 -6.11 18.35
CA GLY A 171 -9.44 -5.43 17.77
C GLY A 171 -8.25 -6.33 17.40
N SER A 172 -8.32 -7.63 17.66
CA SER A 172 -7.34 -8.58 17.15
C SER A 172 -7.57 -8.87 15.67
N ALA A 173 -6.49 -9.13 14.94
CA ALA A 173 -6.55 -9.52 13.54
C ALA A 173 -6.68 -11.04 13.37
N GLY A 174 -7.19 -11.46 12.22
CA GLY A 174 -7.28 -12.85 11.80
C GLY A 174 -8.67 -13.46 11.97
N TRP A 175 -8.87 -14.62 11.36
CA TRP A 175 -10.07 -15.43 11.51
C TRP A 175 -10.06 -16.21 12.82
N VAL A 176 -11.25 -16.52 13.33
CA VAL A 176 -11.43 -17.59 14.31
C VAL A 176 -12.03 -18.81 13.64
N TYR A 177 -11.77 -19.99 14.19
CA TYR A 177 -12.40 -21.22 13.73
C TYR A 177 -12.80 -22.14 14.89
N SER A 178 -13.86 -22.92 14.72
CA SER A 178 -14.37 -23.81 15.76
C SER A 178 -13.56 -25.10 15.84
N GLU A 179 -13.68 -25.81 16.95
CA GLU A 179 -13.39 -27.25 16.97
C GLU A 179 -14.36 -28.04 16.06
N PRO A 180 -14.03 -29.28 15.68
CA PRO A 180 -14.94 -30.12 14.90
C PRO A 180 -16.25 -30.38 15.65
N VAL A 181 -17.38 -30.20 14.97
CA VAL A 181 -18.72 -30.48 15.49
C VAL A 181 -19.46 -31.52 14.65
N LYS A 182 -20.41 -32.24 15.25
CA LYS A 182 -21.05 -33.41 14.63
C LYS A 182 -22.27 -33.09 13.77
N SER A 183 -22.78 -31.85 13.82
CA SER A 183 -23.94 -31.40 13.05
C SER A 183 -23.72 -30.03 12.44
N ALA A 184 -24.40 -29.76 11.32
CA ALA A 184 -24.50 -28.43 10.77
C ALA A 184 -25.44 -27.60 11.66
N ASP A 185 -24.93 -26.51 12.21
CA ASP A 185 -25.58 -25.82 13.30
C ASP A 185 -26.07 -24.41 12.97
N PHE A 186 -25.64 -23.74 11.90
CA PHE A 186 -26.08 -22.36 11.58
C PHE A 186 -26.88 -22.28 10.27
N GLY A 187 -27.84 -21.34 10.18
CA GLY A 187 -28.61 -21.04 8.96
C GLY A 187 -30.00 -21.68 8.88
N GLU A 188 -30.53 -21.90 7.66
CA GLU A 188 -31.95 -22.17 7.35
C GLU A 188 -32.63 -23.34 8.09
N ALA A 189 -31.87 -24.23 8.74
CA ALA A 189 -32.39 -25.33 9.55
C ALA A 189 -31.66 -25.51 10.91
N GLY A 190 -30.89 -24.50 11.34
CA GLY A 190 -30.00 -24.57 12.51
C GLY A 190 -30.30 -23.53 13.61
N GLN A 191 -29.34 -23.37 14.52
CA GLN A 191 -29.20 -22.28 15.48
C GLN A 191 -28.97 -20.92 14.79
N ALA A 192 -29.25 -19.84 15.51
CA ALA A 192 -28.90 -18.49 15.08
C ALA A 192 -27.38 -18.33 14.90
N PHE A 193 -26.97 -17.53 13.91
CA PHE A 193 -25.56 -17.22 13.67
C PHE A 193 -24.90 -16.59 14.91
N PRO A 194 -23.58 -16.78 15.12
CA PRO A 194 -22.88 -16.18 16.24
C PRO A 194 -22.95 -14.65 16.21
N ASP A 195 -23.35 -14.03 17.34
CA ASP A 195 -23.30 -12.58 17.48
C ASP A 195 -21.88 -12.14 17.81
N TRP A 196 -21.19 -11.56 16.82
CA TRP A 196 -19.81 -11.08 16.95
C TRP A 196 -19.61 -10.01 18.01
N ARG A 197 -20.69 -9.37 18.52
CA ARG A 197 -20.59 -8.34 19.56
C ARG A 197 -20.58 -8.92 20.97
N LYS A 198 -20.93 -10.20 21.13
CA LYS A 198 -21.02 -10.89 22.41
C LYS A 198 -19.75 -11.67 22.72
N SER A 199 -19.71 -12.29 23.90
CA SER A 199 -18.60 -13.17 24.25
C SER A 199 -18.59 -14.40 23.35
N GLU A 200 -17.41 -14.93 23.04
CA GLU A 200 -17.28 -16.16 22.26
C GLU A 200 -17.94 -17.36 22.97
N ALA A 201 -18.00 -17.33 24.30
CA ALA A 201 -18.67 -18.35 25.10
C ALA A 201 -20.19 -18.40 24.84
N ASP A 202 -20.81 -17.26 24.50
CA ASP A 202 -22.25 -17.16 24.24
C ASP A 202 -22.64 -17.88 22.95
N SER A 203 -21.70 -18.15 22.05
CA SER A 203 -21.97 -18.91 20.84
C SER A 203 -22.09 -20.42 21.09
N GLY A 204 -21.86 -20.90 22.32
CA GLY A 204 -21.88 -22.32 22.67
C GLY A 204 -20.81 -23.17 21.98
N ARG A 205 -19.72 -22.55 21.47
CA ARG A 205 -18.62 -23.22 20.78
C ARG A 205 -17.29 -22.77 21.32
N LYS A 206 -16.31 -23.66 21.27
CA LYS A 206 -14.91 -23.32 21.51
C LYS A 206 -14.30 -22.80 20.22
N TRP A 207 -13.76 -21.58 20.28
CA TRP A 207 -13.10 -20.94 19.15
C TRP A 207 -11.58 -20.93 19.33
N LEU A 208 -10.89 -21.19 18.22
CA LEU A 208 -9.46 -21.14 18.07
C LEU A 208 -9.08 -19.96 17.17
N PRO A 209 -7.87 -19.41 17.30
CA PRO A 209 -6.83 -19.78 18.27
C PRO A 209 -7.20 -19.38 19.71
N ALA A 210 -6.63 -20.05 20.71
CA ALA A 210 -6.92 -19.75 22.12
C ALA A 210 -6.33 -18.37 22.52
N VAL A 211 -7.10 -17.59 23.30
CA VAL A 211 -6.70 -16.24 23.74
C VAL A 211 -6.16 -16.19 25.17
N GLN A 212 -6.38 -17.24 25.96
CA GLN A 212 -5.95 -17.32 27.35
C GLN A 212 -4.88 -18.39 27.53
N TRP A 213 -3.88 -18.06 28.34
CA TRP A 213 -2.91 -19.02 28.85
C TRP A 213 -3.58 -20.06 29.75
N GLN A 214 -3.07 -21.28 29.73
CA GLN A 214 -3.46 -22.30 30.69
C GLN A 214 -2.90 -21.96 32.07
N HIS A 215 -3.55 -22.46 33.12
CA HIS A 215 -3.15 -22.16 34.51
C HIS A 215 -1.68 -22.47 34.82
N ARG A 216 -1.14 -23.56 34.26
CA ARG A 216 0.27 -23.94 34.39
C ARG A 216 1.24 -22.95 33.72
N GLU A 217 0.82 -22.31 32.64
CA GLU A 217 1.64 -21.37 31.88
C GLU A 217 1.65 -20.01 32.58
N LEU A 218 0.51 -19.59 33.17
CA LEU A 218 0.41 -18.38 33.98
C LEU A 218 1.36 -18.37 35.19
N ALA A 219 1.76 -19.55 35.68
CA ALA A 219 2.74 -19.68 36.77
C ALA A 219 4.18 -19.40 36.33
N LEU A 220 4.46 -19.40 35.02
CA LEU A 220 5.79 -19.12 34.49
C LEU A 220 6.07 -17.61 34.45
N PRO A 221 7.34 -17.18 34.56
CA PRO A 221 7.76 -15.81 34.25
C PRO A 221 7.33 -15.38 32.83
N ASN A 222 7.13 -14.08 32.60
CA ASN A 222 6.57 -13.57 31.33
C ASN A 222 7.34 -14.04 30.08
N LEU A 223 8.65 -13.80 29.98
CA LEU A 223 9.43 -14.20 28.79
C LEU A 223 9.44 -15.73 28.63
N GLU A 224 9.61 -16.48 29.72
CA GLU A 224 9.57 -17.94 29.70
C GLU A 224 8.21 -18.48 29.24
N ARG A 225 7.10 -17.84 29.64
CA ARG A 225 5.75 -18.21 29.17
C ARG A 225 5.58 -17.99 27.67
N MET A 226 6.07 -16.88 27.13
CA MET A 226 5.87 -16.52 25.72
C MET A 226 6.82 -17.24 24.75
N TYR A 227 8.05 -17.50 25.18
CA TYR A 227 9.13 -17.97 24.31
C TYR A 227 9.70 -19.33 24.72
N GLY A 228 9.21 -19.91 25.82
CA GLY A 228 9.86 -21.03 26.47
C GLY A 228 11.20 -20.63 27.08
N ARG A 229 11.90 -21.63 27.63
CA ARG A 229 13.26 -21.44 28.15
C ARG A 229 14.27 -21.80 27.07
N PRO A 230 15.12 -20.86 26.63
CA PRO A 230 16.06 -21.13 25.54
C PRO A 230 17.22 -22.01 26.00
N ASP A 231 17.70 -22.89 25.10
CA ASP A 231 18.85 -23.78 25.36
C ASP A 231 20.16 -23.00 25.57
N ARG A 232 20.25 -21.83 24.94
CA ARG A 232 21.36 -20.87 25.08
C ARG A 232 20.89 -19.70 25.94
N THR A 233 21.80 -19.11 26.71
CA THR A 233 21.52 -17.86 27.42
C THR A 233 21.05 -16.80 26.42
N ALA A 234 19.91 -16.19 26.69
CA ALA A 234 19.27 -15.25 25.78
C ALA A 234 18.87 -13.98 26.52
N ALA A 235 18.87 -12.85 25.83
CA ALA A 235 18.25 -11.62 26.29
C ALA A 235 16.81 -11.52 25.76
N GLY A 236 15.95 -10.88 26.54
CA GLY A 236 14.64 -10.41 26.09
C GLY A 236 14.37 -9.01 26.63
N TYR A 237 13.52 -8.28 25.92
CA TYR A 237 13.07 -6.96 26.33
C TYR A 237 11.59 -6.94 26.65
N GLY A 238 11.21 -6.12 27.61
CA GLY A 238 9.85 -5.66 27.84
C GLY A 238 9.78 -4.15 27.71
N TRP A 239 8.80 -3.64 26.99
CA TRP A 239 8.58 -2.21 26.77
C TRP A 239 7.18 -1.80 27.21
N SER A 240 7.11 -0.75 28.03
CA SER A 240 5.88 -0.17 28.57
C SER A 240 6.00 1.35 28.67
N SER A 241 4.90 2.00 29.04
CA SER A 241 4.83 3.43 29.30
C SER A 241 4.14 3.70 30.63
N ILE A 242 4.53 4.79 31.28
CA ILE A 242 3.97 5.22 32.56
C ILE A 242 3.65 6.72 32.51
N ARG A 243 2.47 7.09 33.04
CA ARG A 243 2.10 8.48 33.24
C ARG A 243 2.42 8.92 34.67
N VAL A 244 3.43 9.77 34.80
CA VAL A 244 3.88 10.33 36.07
C VAL A 244 3.13 11.64 36.35
N PRO A 245 2.44 11.78 37.51
CA PRO A 245 1.72 12.99 37.85
C PRO A 245 2.62 14.23 37.96
N ALA A 246 2.07 15.41 37.67
CA ALA A 246 2.77 16.70 37.82
C ALA A 246 3.33 16.96 39.23
N SER A 247 2.67 16.41 40.26
CA SER A 247 3.10 16.53 41.65
C SER A 247 4.26 15.63 42.04
N ALA A 248 4.60 14.62 41.23
CA ALA A 248 5.59 13.62 41.56
C ALA A 248 6.98 14.02 41.03
N ALA A 249 7.92 14.26 41.93
CA ALA A 249 9.35 14.45 41.59
C ALA A 249 10.13 13.12 41.58
N LYS A 250 9.56 12.08 42.19
CA LYS A 250 10.20 10.78 42.36
C LYS A 250 9.27 9.63 42.00
N LEU A 251 9.85 8.62 41.37
CA LEU A 251 9.20 7.37 41.02
C LEU A 251 9.91 6.24 41.76
N GLU A 252 9.15 5.43 42.47
CA GLU A 252 9.63 4.18 43.02
C GLU A 252 9.35 3.05 42.02
N LEU A 253 10.38 2.35 41.59
CA LEU A 253 10.27 1.11 40.83
C LEU A 253 10.61 -0.08 41.73
N SER A 254 9.75 -1.07 41.77
CA SER A 254 9.95 -2.28 42.57
C SER A 254 9.46 -3.51 41.84
N GLY A 255 10.05 -4.67 42.10
CA GLY A 255 9.63 -5.91 41.50
C GLY A 255 10.63 -7.03 41.69
N ARG A 256 10.61 -7.99 40.76
CA ARG A 256 11.48 -9.16 40.76
C ARG A 256 12.03 -9.39 39.36
N SER A 257 13.30 -9.76 39.24
CA SER A 257 13.82 -10.34 38.01
C SER A 257 14.18 -11.81 38.24
N TYR A 258 13.98 -12.64 37.22
CA TYR A 258 14.30 -14.07 37.24
C TYR A 258 15.70 -14.36 36.66
N GLY A 259 16.51 -13.33 36.49
CA GLY A 259 17.89 -13.39 36.01
C GLY A 259 18.54 -12.00 36.06
N PRO A 260 19.72 -11.80 35.46
CA PRO A 260 20.32 -10.49 35.31
C PRO A 260 19.39 -9.55 34.54
N ALA A 261 19.18 -8.33 35.03
CA ALA A 261 18.32 -7.36 34.38
C ALA A 261 18.81 -5.92 34.48
N GLN A 262 18.37 -5.12 33.51
CA GLN A 262 18.61 -3.69 33.43
C GLN A 262 17.29 -2.99 33.12
N ILE A 263 17.04 -1.87 33.79
CA ILE A 263 15.81 -1.08 33.59
C ILE A 263 16.20 0.33 33.21
N TRP A 264 15.58 0.83 32.15
CA TRP A 264 15.68 2.21 31.68
C TRP A 264 14.35 2.93 31.87
N LEU A 265 14.47 4.19 32.25
CA LEU A 265 13.40 5.18 32.18
C LEU A 265 13.81 6.17 31.09
N ASP A 266 13.02 6.20 30.02
CA ASP A 266 13.37 6.80 28.74
C ASP A 266 14.72 6.25 28.23
N ASP A 267 15.76 7.09 28.19
CA ASP A 267 17.09 6.70 27.72
C ASP A 267 18.12 6.57 28.86
N ARG A 268 17.69 6.70 30.12
CA ARG A 268 18.56 6.62 31.30
C ARG A 268 18.39 5.28 32.02
N MET A 269 19.50 4.55 32.20
CA MET A 269 19.51 3.33 33.02
C MET A 269 19.34 3.70 34.49
N VAL A 270 18.35 3.11 35.15
CA VAL A 270 17.94 3.48 36.52
C VAL A 270 18.04 2.33 37.51
N VAL A 271 17.98 1.07 37.04
CA VAL A 271 18.16 -0.12 37.88
C VAL A 271 19.07 -1.12 37.17
N ARG A 272 19.95 -1.75 37.95
CA ARG A 272 20.73 -2.91 37.54
C ARG A 272 20.57 -4.01 38.58
N VAL A 273 20.17 -5.19 38.12
CA VAL A 273 19.99 -6.40 38.91
C VAL A 273 21.02 -7.40 38.40
N ALA A 274 21.98 -7.80 39.26
CA ALA A 274 23.10 -8.64 38.84
C ALA A 274 22.71 -10.11 38.66
N GLU A 275 21.77 -10.59 39.47
CA GLU A 275 21.28 -11.98 39.51
C GLU A 275 19.79 -12.00 39.87
N SER A 276 19.15 -13.17 39.75
CA SER A 276 17.73 -13.34 40.10
C SER A 276 17.42 -12.81 41.50
N GLY A 277 16.37 -12.00 41.64
CA GLY A 277 16.05 -11.40 42.93
C GLY A 277 15.05 -10.25 42.87
N ALA A 278 14.63 -9.79 44.06
CA ALA A 278 13.81 -8.61 44.21
C ALA A 278 14.65 -7.34 44.08
N PHE A 279 14.04 -6.28 43.55
CA PHE A 279 14.66 -4.96 43.46
C PHE A 279 13.69 -3.87 43.90
N ARG A 280 14.25 -2.76 44.38
CA ARG A 280 13.52 -1.53 44.69
C ARG A 280 14.46 -0.35 44.48
N ALA A 281 14.01 0.67 43.75
CA ALA A 281 14.78 1.87 43.47
C ALA A 281 13.88 3.10 43.47
N GLU A 282 14.36 4.18 44.06
CA GLU A 282 13.72 5.50 44.02
C GLU A 282 14.49 6.38 43.04
N ILE A 283 13.79 6.95 42.07
CA ILE A 283 14.38 7.57 40.87
C ILE A 283 13.77 8.95 40.68
N ASP A 284 14.61 9.95 40.47
CA ASP A 284 14.14 11.29 40.08
C ASP A 284 13.52 11.23 38.68
N VAL A 285 12.32 11.78 38.52
CA VAL A 285 11.53 11.64 37.29
C VAL A 285 10.94 12.96 36.84
N THR A 286 10.77 13.11 35.52
CA THR A 286 10.05 14.24 34.94
C THR A 286 8.57 13.87 34.82
N PRO A 287 7.64 14.72 35.29
CA PRO A 287 6.22 14.49 35.06
C PRO A 287 5.87 14.38 33.58
N GLY A 288 4.84 13.58 33.28
CA GLY A 288 4.41 13.31 31.91
C GLY A 288 4.43 11.83 31.57
N VAL A 289 4.45 11.52 30.27
CA VAL A 289 4.51 10.15 29.77
C VAL A 289 5.97 9.75 29.60
N ASN A 290 6.42 8.77 30.37
CA ASN A 290 7.79 8.26 30.33
C ASN A 290 7.76 6.81 29.83
N GLN A 291 8.79 6.40 29.12
CA GLN A 291 8.93 5.04 28.58
C GLN A 291 9.71 4.18 29.57
N ILE A 292 9.24 2.96 29.84
CA ILE A 292 9.96 1.98 30.65
C ILE A 292 10.41 0.85 29.74
N LEU A 293 11.71 0.56 29.79
CA LEU A 293 12.31 -0.56 29.08
C LEU A 293 13.02 -1.47 30.09
N VAL A 294 12.74 -2.76 30.03
CA VAL A 294 13.41 -3.77 30.85
C VAL A 294 14.12 -4.74 29.93
N ARG A 295 15.41 -4.95 30.13
CA ARG A 295 16.18 -6.04 29.52
C ARG A 295 16.38 -7.11 30.57
N ALA A 296 15.97 -8.34 30.29
CA ALA A 296 16.14 -9.49 31.18
C ALA A 296 16.87 -10.62 30.45
N VAL A 297 17.86 -11.21 31.11
CA VAL A 297 18.66 -12.33 30.59
C VAL A 297 18.19 -13.63 31.25
N SER A 298 18.04 -14.69 30.45
CA SER A 298 17.64 -16.00 30.97
C SER A 298 18.68 -16.55 31.94
N SER A 299 18.22 -17.22 33.01
CA SER A 299 19.10 -17.76 34.05
C SER A 299 18.67 -19.17 34.47
N HIS A 300 19.35 -19.74 35.46
CA HIS A 300 18.95 -21.01 36.07
C HIS A 300 17.58 -20.93 36.79
N ASP A 301 17.20 -19.75 37.28
CA ASP A 301 15.98 -19.50 38.09
C ASP A 301 14.73 -19.18 37.25
N GLY A 302 14.90 -18.93 35.95
CA GLY A 302 13.82 -18.61 35.02
C GLY A 302 14.20 -17.51 34.04
N TRP A 303 13.20 -16.97 33.34
CA TRP A 303 13.43 -15.88 32.39
C TRP A 303 12.27 -14.88 32.34
N GLY A 304 12.53 -13.65 32.77
CA GLY A 304 11.52 -12.60 32.79
C GLY A 304 11.68 -11.63 33.95
N PHE A 305 10.62 -10.88 34.21
CA PHE A 305 10.57 -9.91 35.30
C PHE A 305 9.13 -9.58 35.70
N GLU A 306 8.99 -9.05 36.91
CA GLU A 306 7.80 -8.36 37.43
C GLU A 306 8.22 -6.92 37.75
N LEU A 307 7.38 -5.94 37.42
CA LEU A 307 7.65 -4.54 37.69
C LEU A 307 6.38 -3.80 38.06
N GLN A 308 6.46 -3.10 39.18
CA GLN A 308 5.46 -2.15 39.66
C GLN A 308 6.12 -0.79 39.85
N ALA A 309 5.35 0.26 39.58
CA ALA A 309 5.77 1.62 39.79
C ALA A 309 4.83 2.31 40.79
N ALA A 310 5.38 3.15 41.65
CA ALA A 310 4.62 3.95 42.60
C ALA A 310 5.17 5.37 42.71
N ALA A 311 4.29 6.33 42.96
CA ALA A 311 4.69 7.71 43.29
C ALA A 311 3.84 8.20 44.46
N GLN A 312 4.47 8.88 45.42
CA GLN A 312 3.79 9.43 46.60
C GLN A 312 2.96 8.38 47.37
N GLY A 313 3.48 7.15 47.47
CA GLY A 313 2.84 6.03 48.16
C GLY A 313 1.65 5.41 47.42
N ARG A 314 1.41 5.77 46.15
CA ARG A 314 0.34 5.20 45.31
C ARG A 314 0.92 4.46 44.12
N THR A 315 0.43 3.25 43.85
CA THR A 315 0.74 2.51 42.64
C THR A 315 0.27 3.28 41.40
N LEU A 316 1.15 3.42 40.42
CA LEU A 316 0.84 3.99 39.13
C LEU A 316 0.60 2.87 38.12
N PRO A 317 -0.48 2.95 37.31
CA PRO A 317 -0.71 1.96 36.27
C PRO A 317 0.31 2.12 35.14
N LEU A 318 0.79 0.99 34.65
CA LEU A 318 1.51 0.90 33.39
C LEU A 318 0.51 0.89 32.24
N SER A 319 0.95 1.35 31.07
CA SER A 319 0.15 1.43 29.85
C SER A 319 0.98 0.98 28.65
N GLN A 320 0.30 0.57 27.58
CA GLN A 320 0.98 0.22 26.34
C GLN A 320 1.84 1.40 25.85
N PRO A 321 3.07 1.14 25.38
CA PRO A 321 3.95 2.20 24.92
C PRO A 321 3.54 2.75 23.56
N VAL A 322 2.90 1.92 22.75
CA VAL A 322 2.23 2.24 21.49
C VAL A 322 0.88 1.52 21.47
N THR A 323 -0.12 2.10 20.82
CA THR A 323 -1.46 1.49 20.75
C THR A 323 -1.39 0.19 19.94
N VAL A 324 -1.66 -0.94 20.57
CA VAL A 324 -1.85 -2.24 19.92
C VAL A 324 -3.29 -2.70 20.14
N HIS A 325 -4.08 -2.71 19.07
CA HIS A 325 -5.46 -3.20 19.13
C HIS A 325 -5.49 -4.70 19.41
N GLY A 326 -6.49 -5.17 20.17
CA GLY A 326 -6.57 -6.57 20.58
C GLY A 326 -5.60 -6.97 21.70
N ASN A 327 -4.77 -6.04 22.19
CA ASN A 327 -3.92 -6.25 23.36
C ASN A 327 -4.51 -5.54 24.59
N THR A 328 -4.54 -6.24 25.72
CA THR A 328 -4.93 -5.68 27.03
C THR A 328 -3.74 -5.54 27.99
N SER A 329 -2.60 -6.17 27.69
CA SER A 329 -1.38 -6.06 28.49
C SER A 329 -0.73 -4.67 28.34
N PRO A 330 -0.18 -4.08 29.41
CA PRO A 330 0.57 -2.83 29.31
C PRO A 330 1.99 -3.01 28.75
N TRP A 331 2.41 -4.24 28.46
CA TRP A 331 3.76 -4.58 28.00
C TRP A 331 3.75 -5.13 26.58
N LEU A 332 4.76 -4.76 25.81
CA LEU A 332 5.21 -5.47 24.62
C LEU A 332 6.52 -6.20 24.94
N TYR A 333 6.74 -7.37 24.35
CA TYR A 333 7.91 -8.19 24.60
C TYR A 333 8.65 -8.55 23.31
N LEU A 334 9.97 -8.65 23.40
CA LEU A 334 10.84 -8.96 22.25
C LEU A 334 11.92 -9.95 22.68
N ALA A 335 11.91 -11.16 22.12
CA ALA A 335 12.85 -12.24 22.43
C ALA A 335 12.75 -13.40 21.42
N PRO A 336 13.69 -14.38 21.45
CA PRO A 336 14.99 -14.34 22.12
C PRO A 336 16.04 -13.58 21.29
N LEU A 337 16.83 -12.71 21.93
CA LEU A 337 17.98 -12.03 21.31
C LEU A 337 19.31 -12.57 21.85
N PRO A 338 20.41 -12.45 21.07
CA PRO A 338 21.75 -12.69 21.58
C PRO A 338 22.09 -11.77 22.76
N VAL A 339 22.83 -12.27 23.75
CA VAL A 339 23.17 -11.50 24.97
C VAL A 339 24.18 -10.39 24.66
N GLU A 340 25.00 -10.60 23.64
CA GLU A 340 25.96 -9.68 23.08
C GLU A 340 25.33 -8.59 22.20
N ALA A 341 24.06 -8.73 21.81
CA ALA A 341 23.37 -7.75 20.99
C ALA A 341 23.20 -6.43 21.77
N THR A 342 23.85 -5.37 21.28
CA THR A 342 23.82 -4.04 21.88
C THR A 342 22.88 -3.12 21.10
N TYR A 343 21.77 -2.77 21.71
CA TYR A 343 20.84 -1.75 21.20
C TYR A 343 20.74 -0.61 22.20
N THR A 344 20.68 0.63 21.72
CA THR A 344 20.29 1.75 22.58
C THR A 344 18.80 1.66 22.92
N PRO A 345 18.33 2.27 24.02
CA PRO A 345 16.89 2.28 24.33
C PRO A 345 16.05 2.90 23.21
N ALA A 346 16.55 3.90 22.50
CA ALA A 346 15.87 4.46 21.32
C ALA A 346 15.74 3.43 20.17
N GLN A 347 16.82 2.69 19.86
CA GLN A 347 16.82 1.71 18.77
C GLN A 347 15.87 0.54 19.03
N ILE A 348 15.90 -0.01 20.26
CA ILE A 348 15.09 -1.20 20.59
C ILE A 348 13.60 -0.87 20.66
N ARG A 349 13.22 0.38 20.95
CA ARG A 349 11.81 0.86 20.99
C ARG A 349 11.21 1.09 19.59
N SER A 350 11.85 0.63 18.52
CA SER A 350 11.32 0.74 17.16
C SER A 350 10.24 -0.31 16.86
N ILE A 351 9.25 0.10 16.06
CA ILE A 351 8.21 -0.76 15.45
C ILE A 351 8.35 -0.82 13.92
N GLN A 352 9.47 -0.34 13.38
CA GLN A 352 9.65 -0.18 11.94
C GLN A 352 10.42 -1.34 11.31
N SER A 353 11.14 -2.12 12.12
CA SER A 353 11.98 -3.21 11.63
C SER A 353 12.02 -4.37 12.62
N PRO A 354 12.20 -5.60 12.13
CA PRO A 354 12.51 -6.74 12.98
C PRO A 354 13.95 -6.67 13.50
N PHE A 355 14.22 -7.44 14.56
CA PHE A 355 15.52 -7.49 15.22
C PHE A 355 16.17 -8.86 15.01
N ALA A 356 17.50 -8.90 14.90
CA ALA A 356 18.22 -10.17 14.84
C ALA A 356 18.07 -10.92 16.18
N GLY A 357 17.39 -12.05 16.12
CA GLY A 357 17.19 -12.98 17.23
C GLY A 357 18.27 -14.07 17.25
N LEU A 358 18.11 -15.05 18.15
CA LEU A 358 19.00 -16.22 18.21
C LEU A 358 18.90 -17.10 16.97
N ASP A 359 17.70 -17.23 16.42
CA ASP A 359 17.36 -18.11 15.30
C ASP A 359 16.48 -17.34 14.30
N GLY A 360 17.13 -16.49 13.50
CA GLY A 360 16.46 -15.61 12.53
C GLY A 360 16.06 -14.25 13.12
N PHE A 361 14.99 -13.66 12.58
CA PHE A 361 14.50 -12.35 12.99
C PHE A 361 13.31 -12.48 13.96
N VAL A 362 13.25 -11.57 14.94
CA VAL A 362 12.19 -11.49 15.96
C VAL A 362 11.53 -10.12 15.94
N TYR A 363 10.27 -10.07 16.35
CA TYR A 363 9.48 -8.86 16.45
C TYR A 363 8.62 -8.85 17.72
N TRP A 364 7.94 -7.74 17.97
CA TRP A 364 7.16 -7.54 19.18
C TRP A 364 6.02 -8.58 19.34
N THR A 365 5.87 -9.05 20.57
CA THR A 365 4.89 -10.03 21.04
C THR A 365 4.08 -9.42 22.17
N VAL A 366 2.83 -9.87 22.32
CA VAL A 366 1.99 -9.57 23.48
C VAL A 366 1.87 -10.81 24.35
N ASP A 367 1.57 -10.62 25.63
CA ASP A 367 1.47 -11.72 26.61
C ASP A 367 0.17 -12.53 26.46
N ALA A 368 0.05 -13.21 25.32
CA ALA A 368 -1.05 -14.11 24.97
C ALA A 368 -0.53 -15.28 24.10
N PRO A 369 -1.19 -16.45 24.13
CA PRO A 369 -0.72 -17.65 23.43
C PRO A 369 -0.47 -17.39 21.93
N SER A 370 0.77 -17.64 21.49
CA SER A 370 1.19 -17.51 20.09
C SER A 370 0.86 -16.16 19.45
N THR A 371 0.67 -15.09 20.23
CA THR A 371 0.18 -13.80 19.72
C THR A 371 1.32 -12.81 19.48
N ARG A 372 1.40 -12.27 18.27
CA ARG A 372 2.38 -11.28 17.82
C ARG A 372 1.74 -9.92 17.63
N VAL A 373 2.55 -8.86 17.66
CA VAL A 373 2.16 -7.54 17.16
C VAL A 373 2.43 -7.51 15.67
N ARG A 374 1.43 -7.08 14.88
CA ARG A 374 1.54 -6.98 13.43
C ARG A 374 0.90 -5.66 12.95
N PRO A 375 1.59 -4.83 12.13
CA PRO A 375 1.04 -3.64 11.52
C PRO A 375 0.16 -4.00 10.33
N TYR A 376 -0.95 -3.30 10.19
CA TYR A 376 -1.89 -3.47 9.10
C TYR A 376 -2.15 -2.14 8.40
N TYR A 377 -2.21 -2.19 7.07
CA TYR A 377 -2.77 -1.10 6.28
C TYR A 377 -4.29 -1.26 6.26
N GLU A 378 -4.97 -0.52 7.14
CA GLU A 378 -6.43 -0.62 7.32
C GLU A 378 -7.22 0.51 6.65
N ASN A 379 -6.53 1.36 5.90
CA ASN A 379 -7.17 2.47 5.23
C ASN A 379 -7.96 1.95 4.02
N ALA A 380 -9.24 1.63 4.27
CA ALA A 380 -10.28 1.12 3.38
C ALA A 380 -10.04 -0.26 2.73
N MET A 381 -11.13 -1.04 2.66
CA MET A 381 -11.23 -2.13 1.69
C MET A 381 -11.25 -1.57 0.28
N LEU A 382 -10.23 -1.92 -0.48
CA LEU A 382 -10.03 -1.40 -1.82
C LEU A 382 -10.92 -2.19 -2.78
N SER A 383 -11.89 -1.49 -3.38
CA SER A 383 -12.68 -2.06 -4.46
C SER A 383 -11.91 -2.01 -5.78
N ASN A 384 -12.48 -2.64 -6.81
CA ASN A 384 -12.04 -2.60 -8.21
C ASN A 384 -11.79 -1.19 -8.78
N LYS A 385 -12.30 -0.14 -8.14
CA LYS A 385 -11.96 1.25 -8.44
C LYS A 385 -10.81 1.64 -7.53
N TRP A 386 -9.60 1.48 -8.05
CA TRP A 386 -8.41 2.13 -7.52
C TRP A 386 -8.78 3.53 -7.04
N THR A 387 -8.66 3.78 -5.73
CA THR A 387 -8.48 5.11 -5.11
C THR A 387 -9.68 5.92 -4.60
N THR A 388 -10.93 5.44 -4.68
CA THR A 388 -12.04 6.16 -4.00
C THR A 388 -12.64 5.42 -2.81
N GLY A 389 -12.39 5.98 -1.63
CA GLY A 389 -13.04 5.65 -0.36
C GLY A 389 -12.81 6.79 0.63
N GLY A 390 -13.53 6.79 1.76
CA GLY A 390 -13.32 7.78 2.83
C GLY A 390 -12.01 7.60 3.62
N ALA A 391 -11.24 6.55 3.34
CA ALA A 391 -9.99 6.30 4.03
C ALA A 391 -8.81 6.99 3.34
N THR A 392 -7.84 7.39 4.16
CA THR A 392 -6.61 8.05 3.69
C THR A 392 -5.76 7.12 2.83
N ASN A 393 -5.17 7.65 1.77
CA ASN A 393 -4.16 6.94 0.99
C ASN A 393 -2.75 7.09 1.58
N TYR A 394 -2.59 7.79 2.70
CA TYR A 394 -1.29 8.05 3.30
C TYR A 394 -0.58 6.75 3.70
N GLY A 395 0.73 6.67 3.44
CA GLY A 395 1.57 5.51 3.79
C GLY A 395 1.30 4.27 2.92
N ARG A 396 0.74 4.47 1.72
CA ARG A 396 0.49 3.40 0.74
C ARG A 396 1.46 3.49 -0.42
N TRP A 397 1.92 2.31 -0.85
CA TRP A 397 2.74 2.12 -2.04
C TRP A 397 1.90 1.59 -3.20
N ASP A 398 1.65 2.43 -4.21
CA ASP A 398 1.12 2.04 -5.52
C ASP A 398 1.45 3.08 -6.60
N TYR A 399 1.24 2.74 -7.87
CA TYR A 399 1.68 3.63 -8.95
C TYR A 399 0.95 4.99 -9.01
N PRO A 400 -0.38 5.10 -8.76
CA PRO A 400 -1.05 6.41 -8.80
C PRO A 400 -0.57 7.33 -7.68
N LEU A 401 -0.21 6.77 -6.52
CA LEU A 401 0.39 7.55 -5.45
C LEU A 401 1.81 7.95 -5.74
N GLY A 402 2.58 7.16 -6.50
CA GLY A 402 3.90 7.56 -6.98
C GLY A 402 3.84 8.88 -7.76
N VAL A 403 2.97 8.96 -8.75
CA VAL A 403 2.81 10.20 -9.54
C VAL A 403 2.24 11.35 -8.70
N THR A 404 1.38 11.03 -7.72
CA THR A 404 0.81 12.03 -6.81
C THR A 404 1.87 12.63 -5.89
N MET A 405 2.74 11.80 -5.32
CA MET A 405 3.85 12.29 -4.49
C MET A 405 4.85 13.09 -5.32
N TYR A 406 5.15 12.66 -6.56
CA TYR A 406 5.98 13.44 -7.47
C TYR A 406 5.38 14.83 -7.74
N GLY A 407 4.07 14.90 -8.04
CA GLY A 407 3.38 16.16 -8.24
C GLY A 407 3.36 17.06 -7.01
N LEU A 408 3.18 16.50 -5.81
CA LEU A 408 3.25 17.26 -4.56
C LEU A 408 4.66 17.81 -4.31
N LEU A 409 5.72 17.02 -4.51
CA LEU A 409 7.10 17.48 -4.33
C LEU A 409 7.41 18.65 -5.28
N ARG A 410 7.06 18.52 -6.57
CA ARG A 410 7.29 19.58 -7.57
C ARG A 410 6.43 20.82 -7.32
N THR A 411 5.20 20.65 -6.84
CA THR A 411 4.32 21.77 -6.46
C THR A 411 4.84 22.47 -5.21
N ALA A 412 5.29 21.74 -4.21
CA ALA A 412 5.87 22.29 -3.00
C ALA A 412 7.09 23.16 -3.30
N GLN A 413 7.97 22.70 -4.20
CA GLN A 413 9.12 23.47 -4.67
C GLN A 413 8.71 24.70 -5.47
N ALA A 414 7.73 24.57 -6.38
CA ALA A 414 7.27 25.68 -7.22
C ALA A 414 6.58 26.80 -6.43
N LEU A 415 5.92 26.46 -5.32
CA LEU A 415 5.16 27.38 -4.47
C LEU A 415 5.87 27.77 -3.17
N ASP A 416 7.09 27.28 -2.92
CA ASP A 416 7.83 27.45 -1.66
C ASP A 416 7.01 27.03 -0.41
N ARG A 417 6.46 25.80 -0.46
CA ARG A 417 5.56 25.23 0.57
C ARG A 417 6.21 24.05 1.33
N PRO A 418 7.05 24.32 2.35
CA PRO A 418 7.76 23.26 3.08
C PRO A 418 6.83 22.29 3.84
N ASP A 419 5.60 22.71 4.15
CA ASP A 419 4.60 21.83 4.75
C ASP A 419 4.08 20.75 3.77
N MET A 420 3.94 21.08 2.48
CA MET A 420 3.58 20.14 1.42
C MET A 420 4.73 19.16 1.14
N GLU A 421 5.95 19.68 1.06
CA GLU A 421 7.16 18.86 0.89
C GLU A 421 7.30 17.87 2.04
N LYS A 422 7.19 18.34 3.28
CA LYS A 422 7.23 17.48 4.47
C LYS A 422 6.17 16.38 4.43
N TYR A 423 4.95 16.70 4.00
CA TYR A 423 3.89 15.70 3.87
C TYR A 423 4.26 14.62 2.85
N ALA A 424 4.72 15.01 1.66
CA ALA A 424 5.07 14.07 0.59
C ALA A 424 6.28 13.19 0.97
N LEU A 425 7.32 13.79 1.56
CA LEU A 425 8.48 13.06 2.08
C LEU A 425 8.07 12.07 3.17
N SER A 426 7.28 12.51 4.15
CA SER A 426 6.81 11.67 5.25
C SER A 426 5.95 10.49 4.75
N HIS A 427 5.14 10.67 3.69
CA HIS A 427 4.40 9.59 3.05
C HIS A 427 5.37 8.54 2.45
N ILE A 428 6.34 8.99 1.65
CA ILE A 428 7.33 8.12 1.00
C ILE A 428 8.16 7.36 2.05
N GLU A 429 8.64 8.08 3.07
CA GLU A 429 9.40 7.51 4.19
C GLU A 429 8.60 6.45 4.95
N SER A 430 7.30 6.69 5.20
CA SER A 430 6.43 5.73 5.90
C SER A 430 6.33 4.39 5.16
N CYS A 431 6.33 4.41 3.82
CA CYS A 431 6.36 3.18 3.02
C CYS A 431 7.74 2.50 3.09
N ALA A 432 8.81 3.27 2.86
CA ALA A 432 10.17 2.74 2.73
C ALA A 432 10.75 2.19 4.05
N GLN A 433 10.51 2.86 5.19
CA GLN A 433 11.02 2.43 6.50
C GLN A 433 10.46 1.07 6.93
N MET A 434 9.29 0.69 6.42
CA MET A 434 8.68 -0.61 6.71
C MET A 434 9.14 -1.72 5.74
N TYR A 435 10.03 -1.45 4.79
CA TYR A 435 10.41 -2.42 3.75
C TYR A 435 10.99 -3.73 4.32
N GLU A 436 11.97 -3.64 5.23
CA GLU A 436 12.55 -4.82 5.89
C GLU A 436 11.52 -5.59 6.69
N TYR A 437 10.62 -4.87 7.39
CA TYR A 437 9.51 -5.49 8.08
C TYR A 437 8.60 -6.25 7.12
N SER A 438 8.23 -5.65 5.99
CA SER A 438 7.32 -6.25 5.01
C SER A 438 7.90 -7.50 4.36
N LEU A 439 9.22 -7.54 4.11
CA LEU A 439 9.91 -8.74 3.62
C LEU A 439 9.85 -9.87 4.67
N TRP A 440 10.16 -9.54 5.92
CA TRP A 440 10.06 -10.50 7.02
C TRP A 440 8.61 -10.97 7.26
N ASP A 441 7.63 -10.07 7.19
CA ASP A 441 6.21 -10.37 7.38
C ASP A 441 5.67 -11.32 6.29
N LEU A 442 6.13 -11.16 5.04
CA LEU A 442 5.85 -12.08 3.95
C LEU A 442 6.40 -13.50 4.25
N GLU A 443 7.64 -13.60 4.73
CA GLU A 443 8.25 -14.89 5.07
C GLU A 443 7.58 -15.55 6.28
N GLU A 444 7.26 -14.75 7.31
CA GLU A 444 6.75 -15.23 8.59
C GLU A 444 5.26 -15.63 8.55
N TYR A 445 4.45 -14.95 7.71
CA TYR A 445 3.00 -15.15 7.67
C TYR A 445 2.44 -15.50 6.28
N GLY A 446 3.30 -15.67 5.28
CA GLY A 446 2.97 -16.10 3.91
C GLY A 446 2.47 -14.99 2.98
N PHE A 447 1.96 -13.88 3.53
CA PHE A 447 1.56 -12.69 2.80
C PHE A 447 1.77 -11.46 3.70
N PRO A 448 2.36 -10.36 3.19
CA PRO A 448 2.60 -9.17 4.00
C PRO A 448 1.28 -8.45 4.31
N ALA A 449 1.18 -7.73 5.43
CA ALA A 449 -0.01 -6.93 5.79
C ALA A 449 0.08 -5.45 5.34
N ILE A 450 1.26 -5.05 4.87
CA ILE A 450 1.60 -3.70 4.36
C ILE A 450 2.54 -3.84 3.17
N ASN A 451 2.69 -2.80 2.35
CA ASN A 451 3.65 -2.77 1.23
C ASN A 451 3.54 -3.94 0.23
N HIS A 452 2.35 -4.52 0.06
CA HIS A 452 2.11 -5.72 -0.77
C HIS A 452 2.76 -5.65 -2.15
N GLN A 453 2.58 -4.54 -2.87
CA GLN A 453 3.14 -4.37 -4.22
C GLN A 453 4.67 -4.24 -4.21
N LEU A 454 5.23 -3.56 -3.21
CA LEU A 454 6.67 -3.33 -3.09
C LEU A 454 7.45 -4.63 -2.80
N VAL A 455 6.90 -5.55 -2.00
CA VAL A 455 7.60 -6.81 -1.67
C VAL A 455 7.20 -7.98 -2.56
N LEU A 456 6.09 -7.88 -3.30
CA LEU A 456 5.63 -8.88 -4.26
C LEU A 456 5.69 -8.33 -5.70
N ILE A 457 6.81 -7.72 -6.07
CA ILE A 457 7.03 -7.16 -7.41
C ILE A 457 6.92 -8.28 -8.45
N LYS A 458 5.95 -8.15 -9.35
CA LYS A 458 5.78 -9.04 -10.52
C LYS A 458 5.65 -8.27 -11.83
N MET A 459 5.41 -6.96 -11.77
CA MET A 459 5.24 -6.11 -12.95
C MET A 459 5.66 -4.66 -12.65
N LEU A 460 5.86 -3.88 -13.71
CA LEU A 460 6.29 -2.49 -13.63
C LEU A 460 5.37 -1.61 -12.75
N ASP A 461 4.05 -1.82 -12.83
CA ASP A 461 3.04 -1.10 -12.04
C ASP A 461 3.26 -1.25 -10.52
N ASN A 462 3.91 -2.33 -10.06
CA ASN A 462 4.14 -2.56 -8.63
C ASN A 462 5.23 -1.67 -8.04
N CYS A 463 6.13 -1.12 -8.87
CA CYS A 463 7.37 -0.53 -8.38
C CYS A 463 7.75 0.79 -9.04
N GLY A 464 7.54 0.96 -10.35
CA GLY A 464 8.21 2.01 -11.11
C GLY A 464 7.83 3.43 -10.76
N SER A 465 6.55 3.78 -10.86
CA SER A 465 6.07 5.14 -10.57
C SER A 465 6.42 5.60 -9.15
N PHE A 466 6.19 4.74 -8.14
CA PHE A 466 6.48 5.09 -6.75
C PHE A 466 7.99 5.07 -6.47
N GLY A 467 8.73 4.11 -7.03
CA GLY A 467 10.19 4.10 -6.97
C GLY A 467 10.80 5.36 -7.58
N SER A 468 10.23 5.87 -8.67
CA SER A 468 10.64 7.13 -9.30
C SER A 468 10.42 8.32 -8.34
N ALA A 469 9.25 8.42 -7.70
CA ALA A 469 8.98 9.47 -6.72
C ALA A 469 9.87 9.36 -5.47
N MET A 470 10.17 8.14 -5.02
CA MET A 470 11.11 7.88 -3.94
C MET A 470 12.53 8.33 -4.31
N LEU A 471 12.97 8.11 -5.56
CA LEU A 471 14.26 8.60 -6.04
C LEU A 471 14.29 10.13 -6.21
N GLU A 472 13.18 10.76 -6.59
CA GLU A 472 13.08 12.23 -6.57
C GLU A 472 13.30 12.79 -5.15
N ALA A 473 12.68 12.16 -4.15
CA ALA A 473 12.89 12.48 -2.74
C ALA A 473 14.34 12.21 -2.31
N TYR A 474 14.94 11.09 -2.73
CA TYR A 474 16.34 10.75 -2.47
C TYR A 474 17.29 11.84 -2.95
N LEU A 475 17.15 12.27 -4.21
CA LEU A 475 17.99 13.29 -4.83
C LEU A 475 17.87 14.67 -4.16
N SER A 476 16.81 14.90 -3.40
CA SER A 476 16.57 16.12 -2.64
C SER A 476 17.09 16.06 -1.18
N GLY A 477 17.88 15.05 -0.83
CA GLY A 477 18.45 14.84 0.51
C GLY A 477 17.74 13.75 1.34
N GLY A 478 17.10 12.80 0.67
CA GLY A 478 16.37 11.69 1.30
C GLY A 478 17.25 10.63 1.95
N GLN A 479 16.61 9.59 2.49
CA GLN A 479 17.22 8.65 3.42
C GLN A 479 18.02 7.52 2.73
N PRO A 480 19.05 6.94 3.38
CA PRO A 480 19.84 5.83 2.83
C PRO A 480 19.03 4.58 2.47
N GLU A 481 17.93 4.30 3.18
CA GLU A 481 17.04 3.14 2.97
C GLU A 481 16.44 3.12 1.55
N PHE A 482 16.27 4.28 0.92
CA PHE A 482 15.77 4.38 -0.45
C PHE A 482 16.70 3.70 -1.44
N ARG A 483 18.01 3.66 -1.17
CA ARG A 483 18.98 3.07 -2.08
C ARG A 483 18.79 1.55 -2.21
N LYS A 484 18.57 0.85 -1.10
CA LYS A 484 18.35 -0.61 -1.11
C LYS A 484 17.10 -0.95 -1.94
N ILE A 485 16.00 -0.23 -1.72
CA ILE A 485 14.76 -0.42 -2.46
C ILE A 485 14.97 -0.11 -3.95
N ALA A 486 15.65 1.00 -4.27
CA ALA A 486 15.93 1.39 -5.64
C ALA A 486 16.79 0.35 -6.37
N ASP A 487 17.83 -0.19 -5.73
CA ASP A 487 18.67 -1.25 -6.31
C ASP A 487 17.84 -2.52 -6.59
N THR A 488 16.91 -2.90 -5.70
CA THR A 488 15.98 -4.03 -5.94
C THR A 488 15.04 -3.79 -7.12
N ILE A 489 14.48 -2.58 -7.25
CA ILE A 489 13.60 -2.24 -8.38
C ILE A 489 14.39 -2.21 -9.69
N ALA A 490 15.61 -1.68 -9.67
CA ALA A 490 16.49 -1.64 -10.84
C ALA A 490 16.90 -3.04 -11.28
N ASP A 491 17.27 -3.93 -10.35
CA ASP A 491 17.56 -5.33 -10.67
C ASP A 491 16.34 -6.01 -11.31
N PHE A 492 15.15 -5.85 -10.72
CA PHE A 492 13.92 -6.36 -11.33
C PHE A 492 13.74 -5.88 -12.78
N MET A 493 13.80 -4.57 -13.04
CA MET A 493 13.59 -4.03 -14.39
C MET A 493 14.68 -4.42 -15.39
N LEU A 494 15.94 -4.45 -14.97
CA LEU A 494 17.07 -4.63 -15.86
C LEU A 494 17.38 -6.10 -16.13
N THR A 495 17.17 -6.98 -15.15
CA THR A 495 17.65 -8.38 -15.20
C THR A 495 16.53 -9.43 -15.16
N GLN A 496 15.40 -9.15 -14.51
CA GLN A 496 14.36 -10.15 -14.25
C GLN A 496 13.09 -9.99 -15.10
N LEU A 497 12.68 -8.74 -15.36
CA LEU A 497 11.45 -8.42 -16.09
C LEU A 497 11.45 -9.06 -17.48
N GLU A 498 10.31 -9.58 -17.89
CA GLU A 498 10.16 -10.34 -19.11
C GLU A 498 10.37 -9.47 -20.36
N ARG A 499 11.04 -10.07 -21.35
CA ARG A 499 11.42 -9.40 -22.59
C ARG A 499 11.02 -10.22 -23.82
N ARG A 500 10.62 -9.54 -24.88
CA ARG A 500 10.54 -10.11 -26.23
C ARG A 500 11.93 -10.41 -26.77
N GLU A 501 12.00 -11.14 -27.87
CA GLU A 501 13.27 -11.49 -28.54
C GLU A 501 14.12 -10.27 -28.92
N ASP A 502 13.47 -9.15 -29.25
CA ASP A 502 14.15 -7.88 -29.55
C ASP A 502 14.45 -7.03 -28.30
N GLY A 503 14.23 -7.58 -27.11
CA GLY A 503 14.51 -6.97 -25.81
C GLY A 503 13.42 -6.04 -25.30
N ALA A 504 12.29 -5.89 -26.00
CA ALA A 504 11.20 -5.02 -25.53
C ALA A 504 10.53 -5.61 -24.28
N PHE A 505 10.26 -4.77 -23.29
CA PHE A 505 9.47 -5.17 -22.13
C PHE A 505 8.06 -5.62 -22.54
N TYR A 506 7.54 -6.63 -21.85
CA TYR A 506 6.15 -7.05 -22.01
C TYR A 506 5.64 -7.76 -20.75
N ARG A 507 4.34 -7.98 -20.68
CA ARG A 507 3.65 -8.64 -19.57
C ARG A 507 3.44 -10.11 -19.90
N LEU A 508 4.13 -11.02 -19.23
CA LEU A 508 3.87 -12.48 -19.36
C LEU A 508 2.57 -12.86 -18.66
N CYS A 509 2.44 -12.53 -17.36
CA CYS A 509 1.22 -12.60 -16.54
C CYS A 509 0.33 -13.83 -16.82
N GLU A 510 0.87 -15.04 -16.74
CA GLU A 510 0.14 -16.26 -17.08
C GLU A 510 -1.19 -16.39 -16.31
N GLY A 511 -2.26 -16.74 -17.03
CA GLY A 511 -3.60 -16.86 -16.45
C GLY A 511 -4.35 -15.54 -16.23
N GLU A 512 -3.70 -14.39 -16.41
CA GLU A 512 -4.34 -13.08 -16.30
C GLU A 512 -4.84 -12.56 -17.65
N TYR A 513 -5.77 -11.61 -17.63
CA TYR A 513 -6.26 -10.98 -18.88
C TYR A 513 -5.13 -10.23 -19.62
N SER A 514 -4.18 -9.67 -18.88
CA SER A 514 -2.97 -8.97 -19.34
C SER A 514 -1.91 -9.90 -19.93
N ALA A 515 -2.10 -11.22 -19.91
CA ALA A 515 -1.10 -12.18 -20.36
C ALA A 515 -0.65 -11.93 -21.81
N ASN A 516 0.66 -11.99 -22.04
CA ASN A 516 1.32 -11.81 -23.33
C ASN A 516 0.95 -10.50 -24.05
N THR A 517 1.05 -9.37 -23.35
CA THR A 517 0.74 -8.04 -23.91
C THR A 517 1.81 -6.99 -23.61
N MET A 518 1.86 -5.92 -24.40
CA MET A 518 2.69 -4.72 -24.18
C MET A 518 1.78 -3.50 -24.12
N TRP A 519 1.94 -2.65 -23.10
CA TRP A 519 1.03 -1.52 -22.85
C TRP A 519 1.78 -0.21 -22.92
N ALA A 520 1.24 0.79 -23.60
CA ALA A 520 1.84 2.12 -23.70
C ALA A 520 2.25 2.70 -22.33
N ASP A 521 1.45 2.41 -21.30
CA ASP A 521 1.65 2.77 -19.89
C ASP A 521 3.00 2.29 -19.33
N ASP A 522 3.53 1.15 -19.78
CA ASP A 522 4.79 0.56 -19.30
C ASP A 522 5.99 1.51 -19.49
N LEU A 523 5.92 2.44 -20.45
CA LEU A 523 6.95 3.47 -20.64
C LEU A 523 6.99 4.48 -19.48
N TYR A 524 5.84 4.80 -18.88
CA TYR A 524 5.78 5.57 -17.63
C TYR A 524 6.16 4.72 -16.41
N MET A 525 5.75 3.45 -16.40
CA MET A 525 6.08 2.56 -15.28
C MET A 525 7.55 2.14 -15.26
N SER A 526 8.35 2.45 -16.28
CA SER A 526 9.80 2.14 -16.32
C SER A 526 10.69 3.36 -16.50
N GLY A 527 10.38 4.23 -17.47
CA GLY A 527 11.26 5.33 -17.89
C GLY A 527 11.65 6.29 -16.76
N PRO A 528 10.71 6.99 -16.11
CA PRO A 528 10.96 7.90 -15.00
C PRO A 528 11.82 7.31 -13.87
N PHE A 529 11.59 6.04 -13.52
CA PHE A 529 12.40 5.33 -12.53
C PHE A 529 13.83 5.13 -13.02
N LEU A 530 14.01 4.56 -14.20
CA LEU A 530 15.32 4.27 -14.78
C LEU A 530 16.17 5.54 -14.97
N ILE A 531 15.54 6.65 -15.36
CA ILE A 531 16.17 7.97 -15.47
C ILE A 531 16.73 8.40 -14.10
N ARG A 532 15.88 8.44 -13.08
CA ARG A 532 16.28 8.89 -11.74
C ARG A 532 17.27 7.94 -11.08
N TYR A 533 17.16 6.64 -11.34
CA TYR A 533 18.10 5.65 -10.85
C TYR A 533 19.49 5.89 -11.45
N SER A 534 19.57 6.12 -12.77
CA SER A 534 20.83 6.50 -13.43
C SER A 534 21.45 7.76 -12.82
N GLN A 535 20.63 8.76 -12.48
CA GLN A 535 21.11 9.98 -11.81
C GLN A 535 21.62 9.71 -10.40
N ALA A 536 20.91 8.91 -9.61
CA ALA A 536 21.29 8.59 -8.23
C ALA A 536 22.52 7.67 -8.14
N THR A 537 22.78 6.85 -9.16
CA THR A 537 23.89 5.89 -9.16
C THR A 537 25.10 6.36 -9.98
N GLY A 538 24.89 7.24 -10.95
CA GLY A 538 25.87 7.59 -11.98
C GLY A 538 26.03 6.53 -13.07
N ASP A 539 25.27 5.43 -13.04
CA ASP A 539 25.33 4.35 -14.03
C ASP A 539 24.43 4.67 -15.24
N PRO A 540 24.98 4.85 -16.46
CA PRO A 540 24.18 5.15 -17.64
C PRO A 540 23.36 3.95 -18.16
N ALA A 541 23.59 2.72 -17.69
CA ALA A 541 22.89 1.54 -18.19
C ALA A 541 21.37 1.68 -18.09
N ALA A 542 20.87 2.25 -16.98
CA ALA A 542 19.43 2.42 -16.76
C ALA A 542 18.81 3.44 -17.73
N ILE A 543 19.41 4.61 -17.93
CA ILE A 543 18.88 5.62 -18.86
C ILE A 543 18.99 5.17 -20.33
N ASN A 544 20.04 4.44 -20.68
CA ASN A 544 20.19 3.83 -22.01
C ASN A 544 19.09 2.79 -22.28
N GLU A 545 18.75 2.00 -21.27
CA GLU A 545 17.65 1.04 -21.36
C GLU A 545 16.30 1.75 -21.51
N ALA A 546 16.06 2.83 -20.77
CA ALA A 546 14.86 3.66 -20.96
C ALA A 546 14.76 4.16 -22.41
N ALA A 547 15.82 4.76 -22.95
CA ALA A 547 15.88 5.21 -24.35
C ALA A 547 15.57 4.10 -25.36
N ARG A 548 16.16 2.93 -25.17
CA ARG A 548 15.90 1.75 -26.00
C ARG A 548 14.42 1.34 -25.97
N GLN A 549 13.79 1.31 -24.80
CA GLN A 549 12.39 0.88 -24.67
C GLN A 549 11.41 1.81 -25.40
N PHE A 550 11.61 3.14 -25.37
CA PHE A 550 10.76 4.07 -26.15
C PHE A 550 10.78 3.74 -27.65
N LEU A 551 11.96 3.51 -28.22
CA LEU A 551 12.11 3.18 -29.64
C LEU A 551 11.54 1.80 -29.99
N LEU A 552 11.64 0.82 -29.08
CA LEU A 552 11.03 -0.49 -29.27
C LEU A 552 9.49 -0.41 -29.22
N TYR A 553 8.93 0.25 -28.21
CA TYR A 553 7.49 0.41 -28.06
C TYR A 553 6.88 1.17 -29.24
N ARG A 554 7.58 2.18 -29.76
CA ARG A 554 7.22 2.86 -31.00
C ARG A 554 6.96 1.89 -32.16
N ARG A 555 7.85 0.92 -32.38
CA ARG A 555 7.70 -0.07 -33.48
C ARG A 555 6.44 -0.92 -33.37
N TYR A 556 5.95 -1.17 -32.15
CA TYR A 556 4.77 -2.00 -31.92
C TYR A 556 3.47 -1.20 -31.92
N LEU A 557 3.49 0.00 -31.35
CA LEU A 557 2.27 0.71 -30.96
C LEU A 557 1.94 1.93 -31.82
N LEU A 558 2.90 2.50 -32.56
CA LEU A 558 2.63 3.70 -33.35
C LEU A 558 1.57 3.46 -34.43
N MET A 559 0.62 4.39 -34.50
CA MET A 559 -0.35 4.53 -35.57
C MET A 559 0.15 5.64 -36.51
N GLU A 560 0.96 5.27 -37.50
CA GLU A 560 1.70 6.18 -38.41
C GLU A 560 0.80 7.22 -39.09
N ASP A 561 -0.43 6.83 -39.47
CA ASP A 561 -1.39 7.70 -40.16
C ASP A 561 -1.95 8.81 -39.27
N GLN A 562 -1.90 8.63 -37.95
CA GLN A 562 -2.48 9.55 -36.98
C GLN A 562 -1.42 10.24 -36.11
N GLY A 563 -0.18 9.74 -36.09
CA GLY A 563 0.87 10.27 -35.21
C GLY A 563 0.55 10.08 -33.73
N VAL A 564 -0.13 8.99 -33.36
CA VAL A 564 -0.48 8.64 -31.98
C VAL A 564 -0.19 7.15 -31.72
N MET A 565 -0.24 6.73 -30.46
CA MET A 565 0.04 5.35 -30.05
C MET A 565 -1.26 4.57 -29.84
N SER A 566 -1.29 3.33 -30.30
CA SER A 566 -2.20 2.30 -29.82
C SER A 566 -1.95 2.04 -28.34
N HIS A 567 -3.00 1.79 -27.56
CA HIS A 567 -2.85 1.50 -26.14
C HIS A 567 -2.07 0.19 -25.89
N VAL A 568 -2.46 -0.90 -26.55
CA VAL A 568 -1.87 -2.22 -26.30
C VAL A 568 -1.46 -2.92 -27.59
N TYR A 569 -0.37 -3.69 -27.53
CA TYR A 569 -0.03 -4.74 -28.47
C TYR A 569 -0.27 -6.10 -27.82
N ASP A 570 -1.11 -6.92 -28.43
CA ASP A 570 -1.42 -8.25 -27.92
C ASP A 570 -0.65 -9.29 -28.74
N PHE A 571 0.34 -9.92 -28.11
CA PHE A 571 1.18 -10.93 -28.77
C PHE A 571 0.45 -12.24 -28.99
N LYS A 572 -0.65 -12.51 -28.27
CA LYS A 572 -1.50 -13.69 -28.51
C LYS A 572 -2.10 -13.65 -29.91
N TYR A 573 -2.42 -12.46 -30.40
CA TYR A 573 -3.00 -12.25 -31.72
C TYR A 573 -2.06 -11.57 -32.72
N GLY A 574 -0.83 -11.23 -32.30
CA GLY A 574 0.17 -10.57 -33.14
C GLY A 574 -0.28 -9.22 -33.71
N LYS A 575 -1.07 -8.45 -32.95
CA LYS A 575 -1.62 -7.17 -33.45
C LYS A 575 -1.86 -6.13 -32.35
N PRO A 576 -1.72 -4.83 -32.68
CA PRO A 576 -2.14 -3.74 -31.81
C PRO A 576 -3.66 -3.64 -31.71
N THR A 577 -4.17 -3.10 -30.61
CA THR A 577 -5.61 -2.81 -30.46
C THR A 577 -6.06 -1.68 -31.38
N ARG A 578 -5.15 -0.79 -31.78
CA ARG A 578 -5.41 0.43 -32.59
C ARG A 578 -6.42 1.38 -31.94
N ILE A 579 -6.47 1.37 -30.61
CA ILE A 579 -7.25 2.33 -29.83
C ILE A 579 -6.29 3.37 -29.23
N PRO A 580 -6.32 4.63 -29.69
CA PRO A 580 -5.51 5.69 -29.12
C PRO A 580 -6.16 6.21 -27.83
N TRP A 581 -6.05 5.40 -26.78
CA TRP A 581 -6.52 5.78 -25.45
C TRP A 581 -5.72 6.98 -24.93
N GLY A 582 -6.43 8.00 -24.45
CA GLY A 582 -5.87 9.29 -24.07
C GLY A 582 -4.77 9.16 -23.02
N ARG A 583 -5.06 8.54 -21.86
CA ARG A 583 -4.05 8.41 -20.79
C ARG A 583 -2.85 7.55 -21.21
N GLY A 584 -3.07 6.46 -21.94
CA GLY A 584 -1.97 5.66 -22.49
C GLY A 584 -1.02 6.50 -23.35
N ASN A 585 -1.55 7.36 -24.23
CA ASN A 585 -0.74 8.32 -25.02
C ASN A 585 -0.09 9.39 -24.15
N GLY A 586 -0.81 9.89 -23.15
CA GLY A 586 -0.30 10.83 -22.17
C GLY A 586 0.93 10.29 -21.46
N TRP A 587 0.91 9.04 -21.00
CA TRP A 587 2.04 8.39 -20.35
C TRP A 587 3.27 8.29 -21.24
N VAL A 588 3.09 7.99 -22.53
CA VAL A 588 4.20 7.98 -23.49
C VAL A 588 4.80 9.36 -23.63
N LEU A 589 4.00 10.38 -23.93
CA LEU A 589 4.52 11.71 -24.23
C LEU A 589 5.12 12.39 -22.97
N PHE A 590 4.45 12.26 -21.83
CA PHE A 590 4.95 12.72 -20.53
C PHE A 590 6.32 12.12 -20.22
N SER A 591 6.45 10.80 -20.30
CA SER A 591 7.68 10.09 -19.92
C SER A 591 8.81 10.31 -20.93
N LEU A 592 8.48 10.45 -22.22
CA LEU A 592 9.44 10.82 -23.25
C LEU A 592 10.01 12.22 -22.99
N SER A 593 9.18 13.14 -22.50
CA SER A 593 9.64 14.49 -22.11
C SER A 593 10.53 14.49 -20.86
N GLU A 594 10.31 13.58 -19.90
CA GLU A 594 11.20 13.35 -18.76
C GLU A 594 12.55 12.77 -19.22
N LEU A 595 12.52 11.81 -20.15
CA LEU A 595 13.73 11.20 -20.70
C LEU A 595 14.57 12.23 -21.45
N LEU A 596 13.98 12.97 -22.39
CA LEU A 596 14.70 13.95 -23.21
C LEU A 596 15.34 15.09 -22.40
N GLU A 597 14.77 15.44 -21.24
CA GLU A 597 15.36 16.43 -20.33
C GLU A 597 16.66 15.94 -19.69
N ARG A 598 16.80 14.63 -19.47
CA ARG A 598 17.93 14.05 -18.74
C ARG A 598 18.90 13.27 -19.62
N LEU A 599 18.51 12.96 -20.87
CA LEU A 599 19.35 12.23 -21.80
C LEU A 599 20.55 13.09 -22.24
N PRO A 600 21.78 12.56 -22.24
CA PRO A 600 22.95 13.30 -22.72
C PRO A 600 22.76 13.82 -24.14
N GLU A 601 23.24 15.04 -24.43
CA GLU A 601 23.07 15.68 -25.75
C GLU A 601 23.71 14.88 -26.89
N ASP A 602 24.79 14.15 -26.61
CA ASP A 602 25.52 13.29 -27.55
C ASP A 602 25.05 11.83 -27.54
N HIS A 603 23.98 11.51 -26.81
CA HIS A 603 23.44 10.15 -26.77
C HIS A 603 22.96 9.70 -28.17
N LYS A 604 23.40 8.52 -28.61
CA LYS A 604 23.18 7.99 -29.97
C LYS A 604 21.71 7.98 -30.43
N ASP A 605 20.78 7.74 -29.51
CA ASP A 605 19.34 7.61 -29.80
C ASP A 605 18.57 8.92 -29.64
N ARG A 606 19.24 10.03 -29.27
CA ARG A 606 18.57 11.29 -28.90
C ARG A 606 17.77 11.90 -30.05
N GLU A 607 18.31 11.90 -31.27
CA GLU A 607 17.62 12.48 -32.43
C GLU A 607 16.37 11.66 -32.82
N ASP A 608 16.44 10.33 -32.74
CA ASP A 608 15.28 9.46 -33.00
C ASP A 608 14.17 9.68 -31.95
N LEU A 609 14.56 9.88 -30.69
CA LEU A 609 13.62 10.20 -29.60
C LEU A 609 13.00 11.59 -29.76
N LEU A 610 13.77 12.59 -30.21
CA LEU A 610 13.23 13.91 -30.56
C LEU A 610 12.26 13.83 -31.73
N ALA A 611 12.59 13.07 -32.77
CA ALA A 611 11.71 12.85 -33.92
C ALA A 611 10.39 12.20 -33.47
N MET A 612 10.46 11.18 -32.61
CA MET A 612 9.28 10.57 -31.98
C MET A 612 8.47 11.58 -31.18
N PHE A 613 9.11 12.41 -30.35
CA PHE A 613 8.43 13.43 -29.56
C PHE A 613 7.69 14.45 -30.43
N ARG A 614 8.32 14.90 -31.52
CA ARG A 614 7.73 15.85 -32.48
C ARG A 614 6.52 15.25 -33.20
N GLU A 615 6.63 14.02 -33.68
CA GLU A 615 5.55 13.31 -34.39
C GLU A 615 4.33 13.10 -33.48
N LEU A 616 4.56 12.58 -32.26
CA LEU A 616 3.49 12.38 -31.28
C LEU A 616 2.86 13.71 -30.88
N SER A 617 3.67 14.76 -30.69
CA SER A 617 3.15 16.08 -30.35
C SER A 617 2.27 16.66 -31.46
N ALA A 618 2.64 16.48 -32.72
CA ALA A 618 1.85 16.93 -33.86
C ALA A 618 0.50 16.19 -33.95
N GLY A 619 0.50 14.86 -33.82
CA GLY A 619 -0.72 14.05 -33.84
C GLY A 619 -1.67 14.38 -32.69
N ILE A 620 -1.14 14.52 -31.47
CA ILE A 620 -1.93 14.86 -30.28
C ILE A 620 -2.49 16.28 -30.38
N ALA A 621 -1.69 17.27 -30.79
CA ALA A 621 -2.15 18.66 -30.91
C ALA A 621 -3.29 18.81 -31.92
N ALA A 622 -3.30 18.02 -32.99
CA ALA A 622 -4.37 18.00 -34.00
C ALA A 622 -5.72 17.48 -33.47
N LEU A 623 -5.72 16.80 -32.31
CA LEU A 623 -6.91 16.16 -31.71
C LEU A 623 -7.44 16.93 -30.48
N GLN A 624 -6.96 18.15 -30.22
CA GLN A 624 -7.46 18.97 -29.12
C GLN A 624 -8.90 19.43 -29.41
N SER A 625 -9.79 19.29 -28.42
CA SER A 625 -11.17 19.76 -28.56
C SER A 625 -11.29 21.30 -28.43
N ASP A 626 -12.46 21.83 -28.78
CA ASP A 626 -12.76 23.26 -28.62
C ASP A 626 -12.70 23.72 -27.16
N SER A 627 -13.00 22.83 -26.21
CA SER A 627 -12.90 23.10 -24.77
C SER A 627 -11.46 23.29 -24.27
N GLY A 628 -10.46 22.91 -25.08
CA GLY A 628 -9.06 22.82 -24.68
C GLY A 628 -8.67 21.45 -24.13
N LEU A 629 -9.63 20.62 -23.69
CA LEU A 629 -9.37 19.25 -23.23
C LEU A 629 -9.21 18.27 -24.41
N TRP A 630 -8.68 17.08 -24.11
CA TRP A 630 -8.62 15.94 -25.04
C TRP A 630 -9.64 14.86 -24.68
N HIS A 631 -10.04 14.08 -25.68
CA HIS A 631 -11.00 13.00 -25.51
C HIS A 631 -10.35 11.72 -24.96
N GLN A 632 -11.11 10.94 -24.19
CA GLN A 632 -10.73 9.64 -23.65
C GLN A 632 -10.21 8.68 -24.72
N VAL A 633 -10.82 8.68 -25.90
CA VAL A 633 -10.27 8.04 -27.11
C VAL A 633 -9.97 9.18 -28.08
N LEU A 634 -8.69 9.44 -28.34
CA LEU A 634 -8.24 10.73 -28.89
C LEU A 634 -8.86 11.06 -30.25
N ASN A 635 -9.08 10.05 -31.10
CA ASN A 635 -9.65 10.20 -32.43
C ASN A 635 -11.19 10.05 -32.48
N ARG A 636 -11.86 10.10 -31.32
CA ARG A 636 -13.31 9.96 -31.18
C ARG A 636 -13.91 11.18 -30.48
N PRO A 637 -14.46 12.16 -31.23
CA PRO A 637 -15.03 13.36 -30.63
C PRO A 637 -16.32 13.08 -29.83
N ASP A 638 -16.91 11.89 -29.98
CA ASP A 638 -18.04 11.39 -29.20
C ASP A 638 -17.62 10.73 -27.88
N ALA A 639 -16.32 10.49 -27.66
CA ALA A 639 -15.81 10.07 -26.35
C ALA A 639 -15.83 11.25 -25.37
N TYR A 640 -15.95 10.98 -24.07
CA TYR A 640 -15.91 12.05 -23.06
C TYR A 640 -14.53 12.70 -22.97
N LEU A 641 -14.46 13.96 -22.53
CA LEU A 641 -13.20 14.70 -22.35
C LEU A 641 -12.47 14.23 -21.10
N GLU A 642 -11.19 13.91 -21.13
CA GLU A 642 -10.50 13.27 -20.00
C GLU A 642 -9.39 14.17 -19.42
N ALA A 643 -9.39 14.32 -18.10
CA ALA A 643 -8.56 15.31 -17.41
C ALA A 643 -7.10 14.86 -17.28
N SER A 644 -6.84 13.58 -17.00
CA SER A 644 -5.47 13.12 -16.75
C SER A 644 -4.59 13.14 -18.01
N CYS A 645 -5.11 12.71 -19.16
CA CYS A 645 -4.41 12.78 -20.43
C CYS A 645 -4.17 14.22 -20.86
N THR A 646 -5.17 15.09 -20.70
CA THR A 646 -5.03 16.52 -20.98
C THR A 646 -3.88 17.12 -20.19
N ALA A 647 -3.80 16.83 -18.89
CA ALA A 647 -2.74 17.33 -18.03
C ALA A 647 -1.34 16.81 -18.46
N MET A 648 -1.22 15.55 -18.90
CA MET A 648 0.04 15.01 -19.45
C MET A 648 0.47 15.71 -20.75
N PHE A 649 -0.48 16.02 -21.64
CA PHE A 649 -0.19 16.73 -22.88
C PHE A 649 0.23 18.18 -22.61
N VAL A 650 -0.47 18.86 -21.69
CA VAL A 650 -0.10 20.21 -21.22
C VAL A 650 1.33 20.22 -20.68
N TYR A 651 1.67 19.25 -19.83
CA TYR A 651 3.00 19.10 -19.26
C TYR A 651 4.08 18.95 -20.37
N ALA A 652 3.89 17.99 -21.26
CA ALA A 652 4.87 17.67 -22.28
C ALA A 652 5.02 18.80 -23.31
N PHE A 653 3.92 19.43 -23.76
CA PHE A 653 3.99 20.56 -24.68
C PHE A 653 4.69 21.77 -24.06
N SER A 654 4.39 22.08 -22.80
CA SER A 654 5.05 23.17 -22.07
C SER A 654 6.56 22.96 -22.02
N ARG A 655 6.99 21.74 -21.68
CA ARG A 655 8.42 21.38 -21.66
C ARG A 655 9.06 21.40 -23.04
N GLY A 656 8.40 20.82 -24.05
CA GLY A 656 8.91 20.80 -25.42
C GLY A 656 9.12 22.20 -26.00
N VAL A 657 8.27 23.16 -25.64
CA VAL A 657 8.45 24.58 -25.97
C VAL A 657 9.64 25.17 -25.21
N ARG A 658 9.67 25.01 -23.89
CA ARG A 658 10.71 25.57 -23.01
C ARG A 658 12.12 25.07 -23.35
N MET A 659 12.22 23.82 -23.78
CA MET A 659 13.49 23.16 -24.11
C MET A 659 13.86 23.22 -25.61
N GLY A 660 13.04 23.89 -26.43
CA GLY A 660 13.32 24.07 -27.86
C GLY A 660 13.25 22.78 -28.70
N TRP A 661 12.49 21.77 -28.26
CA TRP A 661 12.37 20.49 -28.96
C TRP A 661 11.38 20.54 -30.13
N LEU A 662 10.51 21.55 -30.18
CA LEU A 662 9.44 21.70 -31.16
C LEU A 662 9.77 22.81 -32.17
N ASP A 663 9.74 22.50 -33.46
CA ASP A 663 10.16 23.42 -34.54
C ASP A 663 9.29 24.68 -34.64
N ARG A 664 7.98 24.56 -34.33
CA ARG A 664 7.02 25.68 -34.29
C ARG A 664 6.43 25.78 -32.89
N THR A 665 7.13 26.45 -31.98
CA THR A 665 6.77 26.50 -30.56
C THR A 665 5.40 27.16 -30.27
N GLY A 666 4.99 28.16 -31.06
CA GLY A 666 3.75 28.94 -30.85
C GLY A 666 2.47 28.08 -30.71
N PRO A 667 2.13 27.25 -31.72
CA PRO A 667 0.96 26.36 -31.65
C PRO A 667 0.93 25.43 -30.43
N TYR A 668 2.09 24.90 -30.01
CA TYR A 668 2.16 24.01 -28.85
C TYR A 668 2.02 24.77 -27.53
N ALA A 669 2.58 25.98 -27.45
CA ALA A 669 2.37 26.85 -26.29
C ALA A 669 0.90 27.24 -26.13
N GLU A 670 0.22 27.57 -27.24
CA GLU A 670 -1.22 27.84 -27.26
C GLU A 670 -2.03 26.62 -26.83
N ALA A 671 -1.73 25.44 -27.39
CA ALA A 671 -2.40 24.20 -27.03
C ALA A 671 -2.23 23.87 -25.53
N ALA A 672 -1.03 24.06 -24.97
CA ALA A 672 -0.76 23.86 -23.55
C ALA A 672 -1.55 24.84 -22.66
N MET A 673 -1.53 26.14 -22.98
CA MET A 673 -2.29 27.16 -22.23
C MET A 673 -3.80 26.91 -22.30
N LYS A 674 -4.32 26.55 -23.48
CA LYS A 674 -5.74 26.21 -23.68
C LYS A 674 -6.13 24.95 -22.90
N GLY A 675 -5.25 23.94 -22.87
CA GLY A 675 -5.46 22.73 -22.09
C GLY A 675 -5.54 23.00 -20.59
N TRP A 676 -4.64 23.84 -20.06
CA TRP A 676 -4.67 24.24 -18.65
C TRP A 676 -5.91 25.07 -18.30
N GLU A 677 -6.29 26.03 -19.15
CA GLU A 677 -7.54 26.76 -18.95
C GLU A 677 -8.75 25.82 -18.97
N GLY A 678 -8.77 24.85 -19.90
CA GLY A 678 -9.81 23.83 -19.96
C GLY A 678 -9.89 23.02 -18.68
N LEU A 679 -8.76 22.59 -18.11
CA LEU A 679 -8.72 21.86 -16.83
C LEU A 679 -9.28 22.71 -15.69
N ALA A 680 -8.78 23.93 -15.53
CA ALA A 680 -9.21 24.85 -14.48
C ALA A 680 -10.70 25.23 -14.56
N ARG A 681 -11.26 25.26 -15.78
CA ARG A 681 -12.65 25.65 -16.05
C ARG A 681 -13.62 24.48 -15.97
N HIS A 682 -13.22 23.30 -16.41
CA HIS A 682 -14.14 22.18 -16.66
C HIS A 682 -13.89 20.96 -15.77
N ALA A 683 -12.74 20.86 -15.12
CA ALA A 683 -12.34 19.68 -14.35
C ALA A 683 -11.97 19.98 -12.89
N ILE A 684 -11.57 21.20 -12.54
CA ILE A 684 -11.20 21.57 -11.16
C ILE A 684 -12.29 22.44 -10.55
N ASP A 685 -12.89 21.99 -9.45
CA ASP A 685 -13.89 22.76 -8.70
C ASP A 685 -13.27 23.65 -7.60
N LEU A 686 -14.08 24.53 -7.02
CA LEU A 686 -13.68 25.47 -5.97
C LEU A 686 -13.30 24.78 -4.64
N GLN A 687 -13.63 23.50 -4.47
CA GLN A 687 -13.17 22.70 -3.33
C GLN A 687 -11.82 22.02 -3.62
N GLY A 688 -11.27 22.18 -4.83
CA GLY A 688 -10.04 21.55 -5.27
C GLY A 688 -10.21 20.10 -5.71
N ASN A 689 -11.44 19.63 -5.89
CA ASN A 689 -11.63 18.30 -6.45
C ASN A 689 -11.32 18.33 -7.95
N VAL A 690 -10.75 17.22 -8.44
CA VAL A 690 -10.46 16.99 -9.84
C VAL A 690 -11.43 15.96 -10.39
N HIS A 691 -12.28 16.42 -11.30
CA HIS A 691 -13.26 15.65 -12.05
C HIS A 691 -12.67 15.15 -13.37
N GLY A 692 -13.38 14.24 -14.04
CA GLY A 692 -13.01 13.83 -15.39
C GLY A 692 -11.77 12.93 -15.51
N VAL A 693 -11.26 12.41 -14.40
CA VAL A 693 -10.15 11.45 -14.38
C VAL A 693 -10.71 10.05 -14.60
N CYS A 694 -10.30 9.35 -15.66
CA CYS A 694 -10.78 7.98 -15.89
C CYS A 694 -10.17 6.98 -14.91
N SER A 695 -10.93 5.99 -14.44
CA SER A 695 -10.42 5.01 -13.47
C SER A 695 -9.32 4.12 -14.06
N GLY A 696 -8.66 3.30 -13.23
CA GLY A 696 -7.74 2.25 -13.70
C GLY A 696 -8.37 1.37 -14.79
N SER A 697 -7.59 1.06 -15.83
CA SER A 697 -8.06 0.48 -17.08
C SER A 697 -7.56 -0.94 -17.30
N ARG A 698 -8.34 -1.75 -18.01
CA ARG A 698 -7.89 -2.97 -18.69
C ARG A 698 -7.55 -2.62 -20.14
N TYR A 699 -7.70 -3.58 -21.07
CA TYR A 699 -7.63 -3.29 -22.49
C TYR A 699 -8.77 -3.94 -23.27
N SER A 700 -9.04 -3.39 -24.46
CA SER A 700 -10.02 -3.92 -25.39
C SER A 700 -9.65 -3.57 -26.84
N TYR A 701 -10.13 -4.39 -27.77
CA TYR A 701 -10.13 -4.08 -29.21
C TYR A 701 -11.29 -3.17 -29.62
N SER A 702 -12.21 -2.86 -28.71
CA SER A 702 -13.37 -2.01 -28.94
C SER A 702 -13.15 -0.64 -28.29
N PRO A 703 -13.38 0.47 -29.01
CA PRO A 703 -13.36 1.80 -28.40
C PRO A 703 -14.47 1.97 -27.36
N TYR A 704 -15.58 1.24 -27.50
CA TYR A 704 -16.74 1.33 -26.59
C TYR A 704 -16.40 0.90 -25.16
N TYR A 705 -15.44 0.00 -24.96
CA TYR A 705 -14.94 -0.29 -23.61
C TYR A 705 -14.40 0.97 -22.94
N TYR A 706 -13.56 1.73 -23.64
CA TYR A 706 -12.92 2.94 -23.11
C TYR A 706 -13.92 4.09 -22.94
N MET A 707 -14.91 4.16 -23.81
CA MET A 707 -15.92 5.22 -23.82
C MET A 707 -17.06 4.96 -22.83
N ASP A 708 -17.50 3.71 -22.73
CA ASP A 708 -18.77 3.35 -22.10
C ASP A 708 -18.65 2.59 -20.77
N ASP A 709 -17.59 1.80 -20.61
CA ASP A 709 -17.38 0.99 -19.40
C ASP A 709 -16.35 1.64 -18.48
N LEU A 710 -15.29 2.21 -19.06
CA LEU A 710 -14.23 2.89 -18.34
C LEU A 710 -14.61 4.34 -18.06
N ARG A 711 -15.33 4.57 -16.95
CA ARG A 711 -15.86 5.88 -16.57
C ARG A 711 -14.93 6.67 -15.64
N THR A 712 -15.28 7.93 -15.43
CA THR A 712 -14.53 8.86 -14.59
C THR A 712 -14.81 8.66 -13.11
N VAL A 713 -13.80 8.92 -12.29
CA VAL A 713 -13.86 8.83 -10.83
C VAL A 713 -13.36 10.15 -10.24
N LEU A 714 -14.15 10.74 -9.35
CA LEU A 714 -13.81 12.01 -8.69
C LEU A 714 -12.58 11.82 -7.81
N ASN A 715 -11.59 12.71 -7.93
CA ASN A 715 -10.33 12.67 -7.19
C ASN A 715 -9.55 11.38 -7.32
N ASP A 716 -9.67 10.72 -8.46
CA ASP A 716 -8.90 9.53 -8.74
C ASP A 716 -7.39 9.86 -8.80
N ASN A 717 -6.57 9.11 -8.06
CA ASN A 717 -5.15 9.41 -7.86
C ASN A 717 -4.33 9.32 -9.16
N HIS A 718 -4.85 8.72 -10.24
CA HIS A 718 -4.17 8.68 -11.53
C HIS A 718 -4.01 10.08 -12.14
N GLY A 719 -4.90 11.02 -11.79
CA GLY A 719 -4.92 12.38 -12.35
C GLY A 719 -4.35 13.46 -11.44
N ILE A 720 -4.48 13.32 -10.11
CA ILE A 720 -4.19 14.39 -9.14
C ILE A 720 -2.74 14.90 -9.24
N GLY A 721 -1.76 14.00 -9.18
CA GLY A 721 -0.34 14.35 -9.33
C GLY A 721 0.00 15.01 -10.65
N ILE A 722 -0.60 14.53 -11.74
CA ILE A 722 -0.35 15.03 -13.09
C ILE A 722 -0.95 16.42 -13.29
N VAL A 723 -2.15 16.69 -12.76
CA VAL A 723 -2.75 18.04 -12.81
C VAL A 723 -1.84 19.05 -12.09
N MET A 724 -1.29 18.66 -10.94
CA MET A 724 -0.29 19.46 -10.23
C MET A 724 0.96 19.73 -11.10
N LEU A 725 1.53 18.67 -11.69
CA LEU A 725 2.71 18.79 -12.56
C LEU A 725 2.44 19.68 -13.80
N ALA A 726 1.26 19.56 -14.40
CA ALA A 726 0.85 20.36 -15.54
C ALA A 726 0.79 21.86 -15.19
N GLY A 727 0.20 22.21 -14.04
CA GLY A 727 0.16 23.61 -13.58
C GLY A 727 1.56 24.16 -13.30
N VAL A 728 2.46 23.37 -12.71
CA VAL A 728 3.86 23.75 -12.48
C VAL A 728 4.58 24.04 -13.81
N GLU A 729 4.44 23.17 -14.82
CA GLU A 729 5.06 23.42 -16.14
C GLU A 729 4.43 24.62 -16.87
N ILE A 730 3.14 24.91 -16.67
CA ILE A 730 2.50 26.12 -17.23
C ILE A 730 3.09 27.39 -16.64
N MET A 731 3.32 27.43 -15.32
CA MET A 731 4.00 28.56 -14.70
C MET A 731 5.40 28.76 -15.28
N GLN A 732 6.15 27.68 -15.47
CA GLN A 732 7.49 27.73 -16.07
C GLN A 732 7.46 28.17 -17.55
N LEU A 733 6.47 27.70 -18.32
CA LEU A 733 6.25 28.11 -19.71
C LEU A 733 5.96 29.61 -19.79
N LYS A 734 5.02 30.12 -19.00
CA LYS A 734 4.68 31.55 -18.97
C LYS A 734 5.90 32.40 -18.62
N ALA A 735 6.67 32.01 -17.61
CA ALA A 735 7.90 32.69 -17.23
C ALA A 735 8.96 32.67 -18.35
N ALA A 736 9.12 31.55 -19.06
CA ALA A 736 10.04 31.45 -20.19
C ALA A 736 9.62 32.36 -21.37
N LEU A 737 8.33 32.38 -21.71
CA LEU A 737 7.79 33.23 -22.78
C LEU A 737 7.93 34.71 -22.47
N MET A 738 7.75 35.13 -21.21
CA MET A 738 7.98 36.51 -20.76
C MET A 738 9.45 36.89 -20.93
N ARG A 739 10.40 36.06 -20.44
CA ARG A 739 11.84 36.32 -20.63
C ARG A 739 12.24 36.45 -22.10
N SER A 740 11.74 35.56 -22.97
CA SER A 740 12.01 35.65 -24.41
C SER A 740 11.33 36.84 -25.10
N ALA A 741 10.28 37.43 -24.51
CA ALA A 741 9.68 38.66 -25.02
C ALA A 741 10.54 39.87 -24.64
N ASP A 742 11.01 39.93 -23.39
CA ASP A 742 11.89 40.98 -22.88
C ASP A 742 13.26 40.99 -23.59
N GLU A 743 13.81 39.82 -23.94
CA GLU A 743 15.05 39.73 -24.74
C GLU A 743 14.89 40.19 -26.20
N ARG A 744 13.65 40.29 -26.70
CA ARG A 744 13.33 40.73 -28.07
C ARG A 744 12.85 42.19 -28.16
N SER A 745 12.54 42.82 -27.03
CA SER A 745 12.20 44.25 -26.91
C SER A 745 13.42 45.08 -26.61
#